data_AF-A0A3E1ET69-F1
#
_entry.id   AF-A0A3E1ET69-F1
#
_cell.length_a   1.000
_cell.length_b   1.000
_cell.length_c   1.000
_cell.angle_alpha   90.00
_cell.angle_beta   90.00
_cell.angle_gamma   90.00
#
_symmetry.space_group_name_H-M   'P 1'
#
loop_
_entity.id
_entity.type
_entity.pdbx_description
1 polymer ?
#
loop_
_entity_poly.entity_id
_entity_poly.type
_entity_poly.pdbx_seq_one_letter_code
_entity_poly.pdbx_strand_id
1 'polypeptide(L)'
;MKLRILSFAAVALGFPALVSGQAVDPDTKGVLLQSIPDRLVVLTFDDAPASHATVVAPILKSLGFGGSIYVSNFDSFKTRKDWYLTYRQMNAMHADGLEIGNHTYGHGGGLENYLRMEDEVMANGGPNMTTVCWPIYHVMWPIVPRLLQYRYLFGRGGHERPYRPTVDHPFDVPSFSMTDGTSSENFVKAVQQACRGRVVVLTFHGVPDMEHPPVSLEPATFRAMMQYLKDNHYQCIAMRDLAKYINVSKAVDLPLTVDELKDAPPFERLKDEIPFVAPPTADIREFRFPDLAPARITKGEITVTVPFATDVAALAPKITVSNEATVAPASGTVRDFSKPQTYTVTARDGAVKPYVVAVKKTPVSHAADILTFTVPGARAIAVSQHRIAVSVPKGTDVKALTPAFTLSPFATAEPASGASRDFTKPQTYKITAEDGSSRVITVAIVKTDKASAFEWMKAGDGNWSDASRWTDSAAAPLKSGSPDCILTFDQSGKCTATNDLGAGFLLNQLVLGERSGGLTLSGDAVNFTKEPTNQIPPTIRATKCGIVNINVPVTLQHDLTVVASPDKDPNCFITFNEVISGPHALILQSSGDPNVAGINFHDVHFGVVEITNSNTYSGGTLINGGKINVRKSDGLGTGPVTIDNFGTLSTEQELANPVAINEGTLFHCNLSGPIKLDGNAGLIGNCTITGSMSGPGGFTMFGTNGTYLSMIPGGTVTLSGANSYSGPTNIFPGTLVVKTASSLYNADASKWTAANITIQKAATLRLNVGGPGEFTGEQVGTLLGNLTHTVNDNGMMGGSFLCLDTANATEPVTIAANLGDSQGPGGGAFLLKKCGTGTMRLPGNNTYTGQTILESGRLSVASLNSFSPANRKPGSSLGAPMDIESGEIVIGEEGKDGDCALIYTGTGESTDRVINLAGRNDTVTFDQSGTGPLKFTSPILISGYGADKTIALKGDTAGNGELAGNLTDPHDRTGKARTSLTKSGNGTWILSGANTFTGPTKLTQGTLAITNAQGLNAETEVDITEGATLQLDFKGEMRIGKLSIGGKPQPPGTYDAKSAPQFIKGSGVLKF
;
A
#
# COMPACT_ATOMS: atom_id res chain seq x y z
N MET A 1 44.79 -69.70 57.96
CA MET A 1 44.08 -70.56 56.99
C MET A 1 43.79 -69.66 55.78
N LYS A 2 44.80 -69.44 54.93
CA LYS A 2 45.11 -70.16 53.66
C LYS A 2 44.05 -69.84 52.60
N LEU A 3 44.35 -69.39 51.38
CA LEU A 3 45.59 -69.48 50.62
C LEU A 3 45.62 -68.43 49.50
N ARG A 4 46.86 -68.11 49.11
CA ARG A 4 47.31 -67.22 48.05
C ARG A 4 47.56 -68.02 46.75
N ILE A 5 47.48 -67.32 45.61
CA ILE A 5 48.22 -67.53 44.33
C ILE A 5 47.79 -68.70 43.41
N LEU A 6 47.34 -68.40 42.17
CA LEU A 6 48.09 -68.56 40.90
C LEU A 6 47.23 -68.18 39.68
N SER A 7 47.88 -67.53 38.71
CA SER A 7 47.42 -67.02 37.41
C SER A 7 46.89 -68.11 36.45
N PHE A 8 45.98 -67.75 35.51
CA PHE A 8 45.98 -68.25 34.11
C PHE A 8 45.08 -67.39 33.20
N ALA A 9 45.56 -67.15 31.98
CA ALA A 9 44.94 -66.34 30.93
C ALA A 9 43.78 -67.06 30.21
N ALA A 10 42.78 -66.31 29.72
CA ALA A 10 41.79 -66.81 28.75
C ALA A 10 41.34 -65.71 27.77
N VAL A 11 41.93 -65.79 26.58
CA VAL A 11 41.38 -65.57 25.23
C VAL A 11 40.26 -64.53 25.06
N ALA A 12 40.60 -63.43 24.39
CA ALA A 12 39.67 -62.52 23.76
C ALA A 12 39.03 -63.18 22.52
N LEU A 13 37.71 -63.40 22.57
CA LEU A 13 36.87 -63.63 21.40
C LEU A 13 35.88 -62.46 21.32
N GLY A 14 36.08 -61.59 20.33
CA GLY A 14 35.15 -60.52 20.01
C GLY A 14 33.87 -61.10 19.41
N PHE A 15 32.73 -60.80 20.05
CA PHE A 15 31.43 -60.83 19.40
C PHE A 15 31.05 -59.37 19.07
N PRO A 16 30.70 -59.04 17.81
CA PRO A 16 30.15 -57.73 17.51
C PRO A 16 28.78 -57.64 18.17
N ALA A 17 28.59 -56.60 18.99
CA ALA A 17 27.27 -56.23 19.45
C ALA A 17 26.41 -55.89 18.23
N LEU A 18 25.28 -56.58 18.07
CA LEU A 18 24.24 -56.19 17.12
C LEU A 18 23.75 -54.78 17.50
N VAL A 19 24.15 -53.79 16.74
CA VAL A 19 23.48 -52.49 16.69
C VAL A 19 22.21 -52.70 15.87
N SER A 20 21.05 -52.57 16.50
CA SER A 20 19.77 -52.49 15.80
C SER A 20 19.71 -51.19 14.99
N GLY A 21 20.20 -51.21 13.76
CA GLY A 21 20.10 -50.08 12.83
C GLY A 21 18.64 -49.84 12.43
N GLN A 22 18.14 -48.62 12.61
CA GLN A 22 16.86 -48.18 12.06
C GLN A 22 16.91 -48.19 10.53
N ALA A 23 15.84 -48.64 9.86
CA ALA A 23 15.80 -48.79 8.40
C ALA A 23 15.84 -47.43 7.67
N VAL A 24 16.76 -47.29 6.71
CA VAL A 24 16.94 -46.17 5.77
C VAL A 24 16.63 -46.67 4.35
N ASP A 25 16.19 -45.80 3.45
CA ASP A 25 15.94 -46.16 2.05
C ASP A 25 17.21 -46.73 1.39
N PRO A 26 17.13 -47.89 0.70
CA PRO A 26 18.31 -48.52 0.12
C PRO A 26 18.82 -47.74 -1.09
N ASP A 27 20.12 -47.42 -1.10
CA ASP A 27 20.78 -46.78 -2.24
C ASP A 27 21.20 -47.81 -3.31
N THR A 28 20.21 -48.44 -3.96
CA THR A 28 20.46 -49.49 -4.96
C THR A 28 21.16 -49.00 -6.23
N LYS A 29 21.15 -47.68 -6.46
CA LYS A 29 21.73 -47.03 -7.66
C LYS A 29 23.07 -46.34 -7.37
N GLY A 30 23.51 -46.31 -6.11
CA GLY A 30 24.75 -45.63 -5.70
C GLY A 30 24.69 -44.12 -5.94
N VAL A 31 23.53 -43.52 -5.68
CA VAL A 31 23.22 -42.10 -5.80
C VAL A 31 23.88 -41.28 -4.70
N LEU A 32 24.04 -41.83 -3.50
CA LEU A 32 24.64 -41.11 -2.38
C LEU A 32 26.17 -41.08 -2.51
N LEU A 33 26.73 -39.87 -2.48
CA LEU A 33 28.18 -39.64 -2.34
C LEU A 33 28.63 -39.82 -0.88
N GLN A 34 27.74 -39.52 0.05
CA GLN A 34 27.90 -39.70 1.49
C GLN A 34 26.51 -39.79 2.14
N SER A 35 26.44 -40.28 3.38
CA SER A 35 25.18 -40.39 4.13
C SER A 35 24.53 -39.02 4.33
N ILE A 36 23.20 -38.95 4.19
CA ILE A 36 22.43 -37.75 4.54
C ILE A 36 22.36 -37.65 6.07
N PRO A 37 22.83 -36.55 6.67
CA PRO A 37 22.72 -36.35 8.11
C PRO A 37 21.26 -36.13 8.51
N ASP A 38 20.91 -36.59 9.71
CA ASP A 38 19.67 -36.16 10.35
C ASP A 38 19.72 -34.63 10.55
N ARG A 39 18.54 -34.01 10.59
CA ARG A 39 18.32 -32.56 10.73
C ARG A 39 18.83 -31.73 9.54
N LEU A 40 18.95 -32.33 8.35
CA LEU A 40 19.25 -31.58 7.11
C LEU A 40 17.99 -30.97 6.50
N VAL A 41 17.98 -29.63 6.39
CA VAL A 41 16.89 -28.83 5.83
C VAL A 41 17.40 -27.97 4.68
N VAL A 42 16.63 -27.88 3.61
CA VAL A 42 16.84 -26.92 2.51
C VAL A 42 15.81 -25.80 2.66
N LEU A 43 16.27 -24.54 2.64
CA LEU A 43 15.40 -23.36 2.70
C LEU A 43 15.27 -22.74 1.31
N THR A 44 14.05 -22.56 0.82
CA THR A 44 13.77 -22.01 -0.51
C THR A 44 12.77 -20.85 -0.44
N PHE A 45 12.99 -19.81 -1.23
CA PHE A 45 12.24 -18.55 -1.23
C PHE A 45 11.86 -18.14 -2.65
N ASP A 46 10.58 -18.04 -2.98
CA ASP A 46 10.10 -17.84 -4.35
C ASP A 46 9.76 -16.38 -4.70
N ASP A 47 9.62 -16.09 -5.99
CA ASP A 47 9.05 -14.87 -6.61
C ASP A 47 9.88 -13.58 -6.53
N ALA A 48 11.00 -13.59 -5.81
CA ALA A 48 11.83 -12.40 -5.59
C ALA A 48 11.18 -11.16 -4.94
N PRO A 49 10.28 -11.27 -3.93
CA PRO A 49 9.92 -10.11 -3.11
C PRO A 49 11.12 -9.41 -2.47
N ALA A 50 11.07 -8.09 -2.36
CA ALA A 50 12.10 -7.27 -1.73
C ALA A 50 12.35 -7.65 -0.26
N SER A 51 11.38 -8.30 0.40
CA SER A 51 11.51 -8.84 1.75
C SER A 51 12.58 -9.94 1.88
N HIS A 52 12.94 -10.61 0.78
CA HIS A 52 14.04 -11.57 0.78
C HIS A 52 15.38 -10.92 1.16
N ALA A 53 15.65 -9.73 0.62
CA ALA A 53 16.88 -9.00 0.94
C ALA A 53 16.78 -8.24 2.26
N THR A 54 15.60 -7.70 2.58
CA THR A 54 15.43 -6.79 3.73
C THR A 54 15.11 -7.51 5.04
N VAL A 55 14.64 -8.76 4.98
CA VAL A 55 14.25 -9.56 6.16
C VAL A 55 14.92 -10.93 6.17
N VAL A 56 14.74 -11.73 5.10
CA VAL A 56 15.19 -13.13 5.07
C VAL A 56 16.71 -13.23 5.16
N ALA A 57 17.43 -12.61 4.22
CA ALA A 57 18.89 -12.75 4.13
C ALA A 57 19.63 -12.32 5.41
N PRO A 58 19.29 -11.18 6.07
CA PRO A 58 19.88 -10.82 7.35
C PRO A 58 19.66 -11.88 8.45
N ILE A 59 18.47 -12.48 8.52
CA ILE A 59 18.14 -13.51 9.51
C ILE A 59 18.98 -14.78 9.24
N LEU A 60 18.96 -15.28 8.01
CA LEU A 60 19.72 -16.48 7.65
C LEU A 60 21.21 -16.29 7.92
N LYS A 61 21.77 -15.15 7.51
CA LYS A 61 23.16 -14.78 7.77
C LYS A 61 23.48 -14.77 9.27
N SER A 62 22.62 -14.18 10.09
CA SER A 62 22.82 -14.12 11.55
C SER A 62 22.83 -15.50 12.22
N LEU A 63 22.13 -16.48 11.63
CA LEU A 63 22.04 -17.85 12.15
C LEU A 63 23.08 -18.79 11.51
N GLY A 64 23.82 -18.31 10.51
CA GLY A 64 24.77 -19.13 9.73
C GLY A 64 24.07 -20.16 8.84
N PHE A 65 22.87 -19.85 8.35
CA PHE A 65 22.08 -20.71 7.48
C PHE A 65 22.26 -20.34 6.00
N GLY A 66 22.25 -21.36 5.14
CA GLY A 66 22.11 -21.19 3.70
C GLY A 66 20.64 -21.23 3.25
N GLY A 67 20.41 -20.85 2.01
CA GLY A 67 19.08 -20.93 1.37
C GLY A 67 19.14 -20.52 -0.10
N SER A 68 18.07 -20.82 -0.83
CA SER A 68 17.92 -20.54 -2.27
C SER A 68 16.81 -19.53 -2.53
N ILE A 69 17.15 -18.42 -3.16
CA ILE A 69 16.26 -17.36 -3.60
C ILE A 69 15.92 -17.62 -5.08
N TYR A 70 14.72 -18.12 -5.35
CA TYR A 70 14.20 -18.40 -6.67
C TYR A 70 13.58 -17.14 -7.28
N VAL A 71 14.19 -16.65 -8.36
CA VAL A 71 13.84 -15.34 -8.95
C VAL A 71 12.96 -15.49 -10.17
N SER A 72 11.86 -14.74 -10.20
CA SER A 72 10.99 -14.57 -11.37
C SER A 72 10.82 -13.09 -11.72
N ASN A 73 10.78 -12.76 -13.01
CA ASN A 73 10.61 -11.38 -13.50
C ASN A 73 9.16 -11.09 -13.93
N PHE A 74 8.29 -10.77 -12.96
CA PHE A 74 6.93 -10.26 -13.19
C PHE A 74 6.94 -8.89 -13.87
N ASP A 75 5.78 -8.38 -14.32
CA ASP A 75 5.74 -7.01 -14.85
C ASP A 75 5.94 -5.97 -13.74
N SER A 76 5.33 -6.17 -12.57
CA SER A 76 5.57 -5.39 -11.35
C SER A 76 7.04 -5.45 -10.92
N PHE A 77 7.74 -6.57 -11.11
CA PHE A 77 9.16 -6.71 -10.77
C PHE A 77 10.03 -5.64 -11.45
N LYS A 78 9.67 -5.20 -12.67
CA LYS A 78 10.47 -4.24 -13.44
C LYS A 78 10.38 -2.82 -12.88
N THR A 79 9.25 -2.47 -12.27
CA THR A 79 8.91 -1.09 -11.90
C THR A 79 8.72 -0.88 -10.39
N ARG A 80 8.36 -1.91 -9.62
CA ARG A 80 8.09 -1.87 -8.17
C ARG A 80 9.25 -2.43 -7.36
N LYS A 81 10.38 -1.71 -7.34
CA LYS A 81 11.55 -2.08 -6.53
C LYS A 81 11.35 -1.90 -5.02
N ASP A 82 10.24 -1.26 -4.63
CA ASP A 82 9.74 -1.27 -3.27
C ASP A 82 9.11 -2.62 -2.87
N TRP A 83 8.68 -3.44 -3.83
CA TRP A 83 8.03 -4.75 -3.61
C TRP A 83 8.87 -5.94 -4.07
N TYR A 84 9.75 -5.75 -5.06
CA TYR A 84 10.60 -6.80 -5.63
C TYR A 84 12.08 -6.49 -5.51
N LEU A 85 12.88 -7.55 -5.51
CA LEU A 85 14.33 -7.47 -5.49
C LEU A 85 14.89 -6.65 -6.66
N THR A 86 15.95 -5.92 -6.36
CA THR A 86 16.89 -5.40 -7.36
C THR A 86 17.94 -6.45 -7.68
N TYR A 87 18.55 -6.39 -8.88
CA TYR A 87 19.68 -7.26 -9.22
C TYR A 87 20.85 -7.09 -8.24
N ARG A 88 21.04 -5.88 -7.70
CA ARG A 88 22.07 -5.62 -6.69
C ARG A 88 21.80 -6.40 -5.39
N GLN A 89 20.56 -6.40 -4.93
CA GLN A 89 20.17 -7.18 -3.74
C GLN A 89 20.36 -8.68 -3.96
N MET A 90 20.06 -9.19 -5.16
CA MET A 90 20.36 -10.58 -5.53
C MET A 90 21.87 -10.87 -5.46
N ASN A 91 22.69 -10.01 -6.04
CA ASN A 91 24.14 -10.16 -6.04
C ASN A 91 24.72 -10.08 -4.62
N ALA A 92 24.19 -9.21 -3.76
CA ALA A 92 24.60 -9.10 -2.36
C ALA A 92 24.26 -10.36 -1.56
N MET A 93 23.04 -10.89 -1.71
CA MET A 93 22.64 -12.16 -1.10
C MET A 93 23.50 -13.32 -1.60
N HIS A 94 23.83 -13.33 -2.90
CA HIS A 94 24.73 -14.31 -3.47
C HIS A 94 26.14 -14.25 -2.86
N ALA A 95 26.70 -13.04 -2.72
CA ALA A 95 28.00 -12.82 -2.10
C ALA A 95 28.03 -13.24 -0.62
N ASP A 96 26.89 -13.16 0.07
CA ASP A 96 26.69 -13.65 1.43
C ASP A 96 26.49 -15.17 1.52
N GLY A 97 26.62 -15.89 0.40
CA GLY A 97 26.58 -17.35 0.35
C GLY A 97 25.19 -17.95 0.11
N LEU A 98 24.16 -17.13 -0.10
CA LEU A 98 22.86 -17.62 -0.56
C LEU A 98 22.91 -18.02 -2.04
N GLU A 99 22.00 -18.91 -2.44
CA GLU A 99 21.81 -19.27 -3.83
C GLU A 99 20.81 -18.35 -4.50
N ILE A 100 21.11 -17.93 -5.73
CA ILE A 100 20.13 -17.34 -6.63
C ILE A 100 19.75 -18.43 -7.62
N GLY A 101 18.51 -18.89 -7.54
CA GLY A 101 17.93 -19.96 -8.36
C GLY A 101 16.92 -19.40 -9.37
N ASN A 102 16.54 -20.24 -10.33
CA ASN A 102 15.69 -19.83 -11.45
C ASN A 102 14.20 -20.14 -11.17
N HIS A 103 13.33 -19.14 -11.29
CA HIS A 103 11.87 -19.29 -11.24
C HIS A 103 11.17 -18.75 -12.50
N THR A 104 11.87 -18.89 -13.62
CA THR A 104 11.48 -18.48 -14.98
C THR A 104 11.22 -16.99 -15.17
N TYR A 105 11.25 -16.57 -16.43
CA TYR A 105 10.82 -15.22 -16.80
C TYR A 105 9.29 -15.13 -16.76
N GLY A 106 8.74 -14.27 -15.90
CA GLY A 106 7.30 -13.99 -15.78
C GLY A 106 6.45 -15.19 -15.38
N HIS A 107 7.00 -16.14 -14.61
CA HIS A 107 6.33 -17.38 -14.21
C HIS A 107 5.85 -18.22 -15.43
N GLY A 108 6.50 -18.05 -16.58
CA GLY A 108 6.21 -18.75 -17.84
C GLY A 108 6.80 -20.15 -17.91
N GLY A 109 6.19 -21.03 -18.73
CA GLY A 109 6.70 -22.37 -19.01
C GLY A 109 7.73 -22.42 -20.15
N GLY A 110 8.39 -23.56 -20.35
CA GLY A 110 9.32 -23.81 -21.45
C GLY A 110 10.76 -23.36 -21.20
N LEU A 111 11.72 -24.01 -21.88
CA LEU A 111 13.17 -23.82 -21.66
C LEU A 111 13.61 -22.36 -21.87
N GLU A 112 13.02 -21.66 -22.83
CA GLU A 112 13.35 -20.27 -23.18
C GLU A 112 13.17 -19.30 -22.01
N ASN A 113 12.16 -19.50 -21.15
CA ASN A 113 11.92 -18.62 -20.01
C ASN A 113 12.91 -18.87 -18.88
N TYR A 114 13.44 -20.08 -18.74
CA TYR A 114 14.55 -20.36 -17.82
C TYR A 114 15.82 -19.67 -18.31
N LEU A 115 16.22 -19.91 -19.56
CA LEU A 115 17.43 -19.34 -20.13
C LEU A 115 17.38 -17.80 -20.12
N ARG A 116 16.24 -17.21 -20.45
CA ARG A 116 16.05 -15.76 -20.41
C ARG A 116 16.22 -15.18 -19.01
N MET A 117 15.65 -15.82 -17.99
CA MET A 117 15.78 -15.35 -16.61
C MET A 117 17.24 -15.43 -16.13
N GLU A 118 17.93 -16.52 -16.49
CA GLU A 118 19.35 -16.70 -16.19
C GLU A 118 20.21 -15.66 -16.90
N ASP A 119 20.00 -15.47 -18.21
CA ASP A 119 20.67 -14.45 -19.01
C ASP A 119 20.46 -13.05 -18.42
N GLU A 120 19.25 -12.74 -17.94
CA GLU A 120 18.94 -11.44 -17.34
C GLU A 120 19.67 -11.23 -16.01
N VAL A 121 19.75 -12.25 -15.14
CA VAL A 121 20.52 -12.16 -13.90
C VAL A 121 22.01 -12.07 -14.17
N MET A 122 22.55 -12.87 -15.10
CA MET A 122 23.97 -12.83 -15.48
C MET A 122 24.35 -11.47 -16.10
N ALA A 123 23.50 -10.93 -16.98
CA ALA A 123 23.71 -9.61 -17.58
C ALA A 123 23.80 -8.49 -16.54
N ASN A 124 23.19 -8.69 -15.38
CA ASN A 124 23.23 -7.76 -14.25
C ASN A 124 24.24 -8.17 -13.15
N GLY A 125 25.24 -8.99 -13.50
CA GLY A 125 26.35 -9.37 -12.62
C GLY A 125 26.02 -10.44 -11.58
N GLY A 126 24.87 -11.12 -11.72
CA GLY A 126 24.48 -12.23 -10.88
C GLY A 126 25.12 -13.57 -11.29
N PRO A 127 24.96 -14.61 -10.47
CA PRO A 127 25.59 -15.91 -10.71
C PRO A 127 24.89 -16.72 -11.81
N ASN A 128 25.61 -17.71 -12.34
CA ASN A 128 24.97 -18.80 -13.08
C ASN A 128 23.98 -19.53 -12.15
N MET A 129 22.79 -19.81 -12.66
CA MET A 129 21.76 -20.49 -11.90
C MET A 129 21.89 -22.00 -12.11
N THR A 130 21.93 -22.78 -11.02
CA THR A 130 22.11 -24.24 -11.11
C THR A 130 20.92 -25.03 -10.58
N THR A 131 19.88 -24.37 -10.09
CA THR A 131 18.64 -25.01 -9.65
C THR A 131 17.41 -24.26 -10.15
N VAL A 132 16.31 -24.99 -10.29
CA VAL A 132 15.02 -24.43 -10.69
C VAL A 132 13.96 -24.66 -9.62
N CYS A 133 13.01 -23.76 -9.56
CA CYS A 133 11.71 -24.02 -8.94
C CYS A 133 10.66 -24.01 -10.06
N TRP A 134 9.80 -25.03 -10.12
CA TRP A 134 8.75 -25.10 -11.14
C TRP A 134 7.62 -24.14 -10.79
N PRO A 135 7.31 -23.17 -11.68
CA PRO A 135 6.11 -22.33 -11.56
C PRO A 135 4.88 -23.17 -11.20
N ILE A 136 4.15 -22.80 -10.15
CA ILE A 136 2.96 -23.51 -9.62
C ILE A 136 3.12 -25.03 -9.49
N TYR A 137 4.33 -25.52 -9.19
CA TYR A 137 4.62 -26.96 -9.06
C TYR A 137 4.43 -27.79 -10.33
N HIS A 138 4.38 -27.15 -11.50
CA HIS A 138 4.16 -27.85 -12.76
C HIS A 138 5.49 -28.28 -13.43
N VAL A 139 5.91 -29.51 -13.16
CA VAL A 139 7.15 -30.10 -13.69
C VAL A 139 7.06 -30.36 -15.20
N MET A 140 8.02 -29.85 -15.97
CA MET A 140 8.06 -30.04 -17.42
C MET A 140 9.12 -31.07 -17.82
N TRP A 141 8.76 -32.35 -17.79
CA TRP A 141 9.67 -33.46 -18.12
C TRP A 141 10.41 -33.35 -19.47
N PRO A 142 9.79 -32.89 -20.58
CA PRO A 142 10.49 -32.82 -21.86
C PRO A 142 11.71 -31.90 -21.89
N ILE A 143 11.80 -30.92 -20.98
CA ILE A 143 12.92 -29.97 -20.95
C ILE A 143 14.04 -30.35 -19.99
N VAL A 144 13.82 -31.33 -19.09
CA VAL A 144 14.82 -31.77 -18.09
C VAL A 144 16.16 -32.18 -18.73
N PRO A 145 16.21 -32.98 -19.82
CA PRO A 145 17.48 -33.32 -20.47
C PRO A 145 18.25 -32.09 -20.98
N ARG A 146 17.52 -31.02 -21.35
CA ARG A 146 18.14 -29.76 -21.79
C ARG A 146 18.61 -28.94 -20.60
N LEU A 147 17.84 -28.86 -19.51
CA LEU A 147 18.26 -28.20 -18.27
C LEU A 147 19.59 -28.80 -17.74
N LEU A 148 19.76 -30.13 -17.82
CA LEU A 148 21.04 -30.80 -17.50
C LEU A 148 22.20 -30.33 -18.39
N GLN A 149 21.97 -30.16 -19.70
CA GLN A 149 22.98 -29.62 -20.63
C GLN A 149 23.38 -28.19 -20.29
N TYR A 150 22.46 -27.41 -19.70
CA TYR A 150 22.69 -26.07 -19.17
C TYR A 150 23.14 -26.06 -17.69
N ARG A 151 23.57 -27.20 -17.15
CA ARG A 151 24.16 -27.34 -15.80
C ARG A 151 23.19 -27.14 -14.63
N TYR A 152 21.88 -27.19 -14.88
CA TYR A 152 20.92 -27.32 -13.79
C TYR A 152 21.04 -28.72 -13.17
N LEU A 153 20.96 -28.78 -11.85
CA LEU A 153 21.19 -29.98 -11.05
C LEU A 153 19.93 -30.47 -10.33
N PHE A 154 19.11 -29.53 -9.85
CA PHE A 154 17.91 -29.84 -9.08
C PHE A 154 16.73 -28.97 -9.51
N GLY A 155 15.52 -29.49 -9.33
CA GLY A 155 14.26 -28.82 -9.60
C GLY A 155 13.23 -29.10 -8.50
N ARG A 156 12.63 -28.07 -7.90
CA ARG A 156 11.64 -28.22 -6.82
C ARG A 156 10.21 -28.26 -7.35
N GLY A 157 9.46 -29.32 -6.99
CA GLY A 157 8.15 -29.66 -7.57
C GLY A 157 6.96 -29.82 -6.62
N GLY A 158 7.10 -29.65 -5.29
CA GLY A 158 5.95 -29.55 -4.36
C GLY A 158 5.68 -30.80 -3.50
N HIS A 159 4.47 -31.37 -3.50
CA HIS A 159 4.07 -32.62 -2.80
C HIS A 159 3.86 -32.62 -1.27
N GLU A 160 4.21 -31.56 -0.52
CA GLU A 160 4.00 -31.48 0.95
C GLU A 160 4.55 -32.68 1.75
N ARG A 161 5.75 -33.16 1.38
CA ARG A 161 6.45 -34.29 2.03
C ARG A 161 7.98 -34.14 1.96
N PRO A 162 8.79 -34.89 2.73
CA PRO A 162 10.25 -34.83 2.64
C PRO A 162 10.78 -35.49 1.35
N TYR A 163 11.94 -35.03 0.90
CA TYR A 163 12.69 -35.57 -0.21
C TYR A 163 13.48 -36.83 0.20
N ARG A 164 13.43 -37.86 -0.65
CA ARG A 164 14.16 -39.14 -0.52
C ARG A 164 15.19 -39.24 -1.65
N PRO A 165 16.45 -38.85 -1.42
CA PRO A 165 17.46 -38.73 -2.49
C PRO A 165 17.74 -39.99 -3.33
N THR A 166 17.46 -41.19 -2.81
CA THR A 166 17.68 -42.47 -3.49
C THR A 166 16.44 -43.00 -4.21
N VAL A 167 15.32 -42.28 -4.13
CA VAL A 167 14.00 -42.70 -4.64
C VAL A 167 13.37 -41.65 -5.53
N ASP A 168 13.41 -40.38 -5.11
CA ASP A 168 12.76 -39.26 -5.77
C ASP A 168 13.66 -38.65 -6.86
N HIS A 169 13.06 -38.23 -7.97
CA HIS A 169 13.79 -37.64 -9.10
C HIS A 169 14.36 -36.26 -8.70
N PRO A 170 15.63 -35.93 -9.02
CA PRO A 170 16.28 -34.68 -8.57
C PRO A 170 15.70 -33.40 -9.21
N PHE A 171 14.96 -33.51 -10.30
CA PHE A 171 14.19 -32.40 -10.90
C PHE A 171 12.74 -32.33 -10.43
N ASP A 172 12.35 -33.14 -9.45
CA ASP A 172 11.02 -33.10 -8.86
C ASP A 172 11.13 -33.28 -7.34
N VAL A 173 11.85 -32.35 -6.71
CA VAL A 173 12.17 -32.38 -5.28
C VAL A 173 10.96 -31.93 -4.47
N PRO A 174 10.46 -32.78 -3.54
CA PRO A 174 9.38 -32.43 -2.63
C PRO A 174 9.72 -31.33 -1.63
N SER A 175 8.72 -30.54 -1.24
CA SER A 175 8.82 -29.43 -0.28
C SER A 175 7.51 -29.20 0.49
N PHE A 176 7.62 -28.60 1.67
CA PHE A 176 6.49 -28.13 2.48
C PHE A 176 6.31 -26.63 2.38
N SER A 177 5.09 -26.16 2.15
CA SER A 177 4.77 -24.74 2.04
C SER A 177 4.55 -24.08 3.41
N MET A 178 5.16 -22.90 3.61
CA MET A 178 5.10 -22.14 4.85
C MET A 178 4.45 -20.78 4.59
N THR A 179 3.29 -20.55 5.23
CA THR A 179 2.54 -19.28 5.14
C THR A 179 2.02 -18.89 6.53
N ASP A 180 1.36 -17.74 6.65
CA ASP A 180 0.70 -17.32 7.89
C ASP A 180 -0.37 -18.33 8.40
N GLY A 181 -0.86 -19.20 7.53
CA GLY A 181 -1.76 -20.30 7.90
C GLY A 181 -1.05 -21.50 8.55
N THR A 182 0.28 -21.57 8.52
CA THR A 182 1.04 -22.73 9.02
C THR A 182 1.22 -22.67 10.54
N SER A 183 0.62 -23.63 11.24
CA SER A 183 0.82 -23.76 12.69
C SER A 183 2.25 -24.18 13.04
N SER A 184 2.71 -23.78 14.23
CA SER A 184 4.01 -24.22 14.76
C SER A 184 4.11 -25.74 14.85
N GLU A 185 3.01 -26.42 15.19
CA GLU A 185 2.96 -27.88 15.24
C GLU A 185 3.20 -28.51 13.86
N ASN A 186 2.61 -27.95 12.81
CA ASN A 186 2.80 -28.45 11.44
C ASN A 186 4.22 -28.18 10.94
N PHE A 187 4.78 -26.99 11.25
CA PHE A 187 6.18 -26.69 10.97
C PHE A 187 7.12 -27.69 11.67
N VAL A 188 6.97 -27.91 12.97
CA VAL A 188 7.77 -28.88 13.75
C VAL A 188 7.61 -30.30 13.19
N LYS A 189 6.37 -30.73 12.92
CA LYS A 189 6.10 -32.04 12.32
C LYS A 189 6.78 -32.22 10.97
N ALA A 190 6.85 -31.18 10.15
CA ALA A 190 7.53 -31.22 8.85
C ALA A 190 9.05 -31.35 9.03
N VAL A 191 9.67 -30.50 9.85
CA VAL A 191 11.13 -30.49 10.00
C VAL A 191 11.66 -31.71 10.77
N GLN A 192 10.86 -32.32 11.64
CA GLN A 192 11.19 -33.61 12.28
C GLN A 192 11.29 -34.77 11.29
N GLN A 193 10.84 -34.61 10.04
CA GLN A 193 10.99 -35.60 8.97
C GLN A 193 12.38 -35.61 8.33
N ALA A 194 13.24 -34.65 8.66
CA ALA A 194 14.65 -34.63 8.24
C ALA A 194 15.46 -35.68 9.02
N CYS A 195 15.14 -36.95 8.82
CA CYS A 195 15.81 -38.06 9.48
C CYS A 195 15.82 -39.30 8.60
N ARG A 196 16.72 -40.24 8.89
CA ARG A 196 16.80 -41.55 8.21
C ARG A 196 17.04 -41.42 6.71
N GLY A 197 17.99 -40.59 6.32
CA GLY A 197 18.35 -40.43 4.91
C GLY A 197 17.49 -39.40 4.15
N ARG A 198 16.48 -38.80 4.80
CA ARG A 198 15.56 -37.83 4.17
C ARG A 198 15.98 -36.39 4.39
N VAL A 199 15.64 -35.55 3.41
CA VAL A 199 15.86 -34.10 3.46
C VAL A 199 14.50 -33.40 3.52
N VAL A 200 14.35 -32.41 4.38
CA VAL A 200 13.17 -31.54 4.39
C VAL A 200 13.48 -30.30 3.57
N VAL A 201 12.63 -29.97 2.60
CA VAL A 201 12.69 -28.70 1.86
C VAL A 201 11.53 -27.83 2.31
N LEU A 202 11.81 -26.58 2.67
CA LEU A 202 10.80 -25.60 3.10
C LEU A 202 10.65 -24.51 2.06
N THR A 203 9.42 -24.22 1.71
CA THR A 203 9.05 -23.18 0.75
C THR A 203 8.48 -21.97 1.47
N PHE A 204 9.08 -20.82 1.20
CA PHE A 204 8.56 -19.51 1.58
C PHE A 204 8.36 -18.70 0.30
N HIS A 205 7.37 -17.80 0.26
CA HIS A 205 7.32 -16.74 -0.75
C HIS A 205 7.95 -15.50 -0.12
N GLY A 206 7.22 -14.39 -0.01
CA GLY A 206 7.68 -13.22 0.75
C GLY A 206 7.56 -13.35 2.27
N VAL A 207 8.51 -12.72 2.98
CA VAL A 207 8.49 -12.58 4.44
C VAL A 207 8.52 -11.09 4.84
N PRO A 208 7.45 -10.31 4.61
CA PRO A 208 6.16 -10.70 4.01
C PRO A 208 6.16 -10.60 2.48
N ASP A 209 5.13 -11.15 1.83
CA ASP A 209 4.84 -10.95 0.41
C ASP A 209 3.80 -9.83 0.25
N MET A 210 4.20 -8.76 -0.45
CA MET A 210 3.34 -7.59 -0.63
C MET A 210 2.38 -7.74 -1.83
N GLU A 211 2.71 -8.58 -2.81
CA GLU A 211 1.89 -8.80 -4.00
C GLU A 211 0.93 -9.98 -3.82
N HIS A 212 1.37 -11.00 -3.07
CA HIS A 212 0.62 -12.24 -2.87
C HIS A 212 0.38 -12.55 -1.37
N PRO A 213 -0.48 -11.79 -0.66
CA PRO A 213 -0.75 -12.00 0.76
C PRO A 213 -1.13 -13.44 1.17
N PRO A 214 -1.88 -14.24 0.37
CA PRO A 214 -2.23 -15.61 0.77
C PRO A 214 -1.04 -16.56 0.97
N VAL A 215 0.12 -16.25 0.39
CA VAL A 215 1.34 -17.05 0.50
C VAL A 215 2.45 -16.35 1.32
N SER A 216 2.12 -15.20 1.92
CA SER A 216 3.02 -14.45 2.80
C SER A 216 3.25 -15.16 4.14
N LEU A 217 4.39 -14.85 4.77
CA LEU A 217 4.70 -15.23 6.15
C LEU A 217 5.16 -14.01 6.96
N GLU A 218 4.66 -13.87 8.19
CA GLU A 218 5.06 -12.80 9.10
C GLU A 218 6.55 -12.90 9.49
N PRO A 219 7.33 -11.78 9.45
CA PRO A 219 8.75 -11.76 9.82
C PRO A 219 9.08 -12.33 11.20
N ALA A 220 8.22 -12.08 12.18
CA ALA A 220 8.42 -12.56 13.54
C ALA A 220 8.28 -14.09 13.59
N THR A 221 7.25 -14.64 12.94
CA THR A 221 7.02 -16.07 12.81
C THR A 221 8.16 -16.75 12.07
N PHE A 222 8.61 -16.18 10.95
CA PHE A 222 9.78 -16.68 10.22
C PHE A 222 11.04 -16.71 11.11
N ARG A 223 11.32 -15.63 11.86
CA ARG A 223 12.47 -15.58 12.78
C ARG A 223 12.42 -16.70 13.82
N ALA A 224 11.25 -16.98 14.40
CA ALA A 224 11.11 -18.08 15.36
C ALA A 224 11.24 -19.46 14.72
N MET A 225 10.73 -19.66 13.50
CA MET A 225 10.98 -20.89 12.73
C MET A 225 12.48 -21.11 12.50
N MET A 226 13.20 -20.07 12.08
CA MET A 226 14.64 -20.18 11.88
C MET A 226 15.40 -20.37 13.20
N GLN A 227 14.98 -19.69 14.28
CA GLN A 227 15.59 -19.86 15.60
C GLN A 227 15.36 -21.27 16.15
N TYR A 228 14.16 -21.84 15.97
CA TYR A 228 13.88 -23.23 16.33
C TYR A 228 14.82 -24.20 15.63
N LEU A 229 15.04 -24.02 14.32
CA LEU A 229 15.99 -24.82 13.57
C LEU A 229 17.39 -24.68 14.16
N LYS A 230 17.81 -23.46 14.53
CA LYS A 230 19.13 -23.19 15.09
C LYS A 230 19.31 -23.87 16.46
N ASP A 231 18.34 -23.68 17.34
CA ASP A 231 18.35 -24.18 18.71
C ASP A 231 18.30 -25.71 18.76
N ASN A 232 17.61 -26.32 17.81
CA ASN A 232 17.56 -27.78 17.63
C ASN A 232 18.62 -28.32 16.67
N HIS A 233 19.68 -27.55 16.42
CA HIS A 233 20.87 -27.97 15.67
C HIS A 233 20.58 -28.51 14.27
N TYR A 234 19.57 -27.96 13.59
CA TYR A 234 19.34 -28.23 12.19
C TYR A 234 20.42 -27.60 11.32
N GLN A 235 20.81 -28.33 10.28
CA GLN A 235 21.69 -27.84 9.23
C GLN A 235 20.81 -27.31 8.09
N CYS A 236 20.81 -25.99 7.89
CA CYS A 236 20.06 -25.36 6.81
C CYS A 236 20.99 -24.99 5.65
N ILE A 237 20.71 -25.50 4.44
CA ILE A 237 21.53 -25.32 3.25
C ILE A 237 20.71 -24.77 2.07
N ALA A 238 21.40 -24.30 1.03
CA ALA A 238 20.79 -24.01 -0.26
C ALA A 238 20.55 -25.31 -1.04
N MET A 239 19.60 -25.31 -1.97
CA MET A 239 19.28 -26.44 -2.84
C MET A 239 20.52 -26.93 -3.62
N ARG A 240 21.34 -26.03 -4.17
CA ARG A 240 22.59 -26.40 -4.87
C ARG A 240 23.54 -27.25 -4.01
N ASP A 241 23.52 -27.08 -2.69
CA ASP A 241 24.44 -27.75 -1.78
C ASP A 241 24.09 -29.23 -1.58
N LEU A 242 22.91 -29.69 -2.01
CA LEU A 242 22.56 -31.12 -2.04
C LEU A 242 23.52 -31.92 -2.93
N ALA A 243 24.18 -31.29 -3.90
CA ALA A 243 25.21 -31.93 -4.73
C ALA A 243 26.41 -32.43 -3.91
N LYS A 244 26.60 -31.97 -2.67
CA LYS A 244 27.61 -32.52 -1.73
C LYS A 244 27.26 -33.94 -1.27
N TYR A 245 25.99 -34.32 -1.32
CA TYR A 245 25.48 -35.60 -0.85
C TYR A 245 25.01 -36.49 -1.99
N ILE A 246 24.56 -35.90 -3.10
CA ILE A 246 23.84 -36.59 -4.17
C ILE A 246 24.64 -36.52 -5.47
N ASN A 247 24.87 -37.69 -6.07
CA ASN A 247 25.38 -37.82 -7.42
C ASN A 247 24.24 -37.64 -8.43
N VAL A 248 24.03 -36.40 -8.85
CA VAL A 248 22.91 -36.01 -9.74
C VAL A 248 22.91 -36.80 -11.06
N SER A 249 24.08 -37.11 -11.62
CA SER A 249 24.16 -37.84 -12.90
C SER A 249 23.67 -39.30 -12.80
N LYS A 250 23.61 -39.87 -11.59
CA LYS A 250 22.95 -41.14 -11.31
C LYS A 250 21.51 -40.96 -10.85
N ALA A 251 21.22 -39.89 -10.10
CA ALA A 251 19.89 -39.61 -9.57
C ALA A 251 18.86 -39.33 -10.68
N VAL A 252 19.29 -38.81 -11.84
CA VAL A 252 18.40 -38.58 -13.00
C VAL A 252 17.83 -39.85 -13.62
N ASP A 253 18.36 -41.03 -13.28
CA ASP A 253 17.81 -42.33 -13.70
C ASP A 253 16.75 -42.88 -12.73
N LEU A 254 16.44 -42.15 -11.65
CA LEU A 254 15.38 -42.51 -10.69
C LEU A 254 13.98 -42.30 -11.30
N PRO A 255 12.95 -43.01 -10.82
CA PRO A 255 11.58 -42.81 -11.28
C PRO A 255 11.06 -41.42 -10.94
N LEU A 256 9.97 -41.00 -11.59
CA LEU A 256 9.29 -39.75 -11.28
C LEU A 256 8.84 -39.74 -9.80
N THR A 257 8.96 -38.57 -9.17
CA THR A 257 8.50 -38.36 -7.81
C THR A 257 6.98 -38.54 -7.75
N VAL A 258 6.52 -39.27 -6.73
CA VAL A 258 5.09 -39.52 -6.50
C VAL A 258 4.63 -38.82 -5.23
N ASP A 259 3.36 -38.41 -5.16
CA ASP A 259 2.82 -37.71 -3.98
C ASP A 259 2.89 -38.57 -2.71
N GLU A 260 2.57 -39.87 -2.83
CA GLU A 260 2.49 -40.78 -1.68
C GLU A 260 3.81 -41.52 -1.42
N LEU A 261 4.18 -41.63 -0.14
CA LEU A 261 5.34 -42.38 0.33
C LEU A 261 5.08 -43.90 0.39
N LYS A 262 4.66 -44.49 -0.74
CA LYS A 262 4.45 -45.94 -0.82
C LYS A 262 5.77 -46.67 -0.51
N ASP A 263 5.70 -47.66 0.37
CA ASP A 263 6.83 -48.50 0.81
C ASP A 263 7.95 -47.77 1.61
N ALA A 264 7.73 -46.52 2.05
CA ALA A 264 8.67 -45.84 2.92
C ALA A 264 8.66 -46.40 4.35
N PRO A 265 9.81 -46.52 5.03
CA PRO A 265 9.85 -46.83 6.45
C PRO A 265 8.97 -45.88 7.26
N PRO A 266 8.25 -46.36 8.30
CA PRO A 266 7.35 -45.53 9.09
C PRO A 266 8.07 -44.32 9.67
N PHE A 267 7.37 -43.19 9.66
CA PHE A 267 7.88 -41.94 10.19
C PHE A 267 8.11 -42.07 11.71
N GLU A 268 9.35 -41.90 12.14
CA GLU A 268 9.67 -41.65 13.55
C GLU A 268 10.12 -40.20 13.70
N ARG A 269 9.57 -39.55 14.72
CA ARG A 269 9.95 -38.19 15.12
C ARG A 269 11.32 -38.23 15.78
N LEU A 270 12.18 -37.27 15.46
CA LEU A 270 13.40 -37.02 16.23
C LEU A 270 13.02 -36.77 17.70
N LYS A 271 13.68 -37.47 18.63
CA LYS A 271 13.43 -37.32 20.08
C LYS A 271 14.20 -36.12 20.63
N ASP A 272 13.70 -35.54 21.71
CA ASP A 272 14.40 -34.55 22.55
C ASP A 272 14.62 -33.14 21.94
N GLU A 273 13.74 -32.69 21.04
CA GLU A 273 13.77 -31.31 20.54
C GLU A 273 13.25 -30.30 21.57
N ILE A 274 13.94 -29.15 21.69
CA ILE A 274 13.49 -27.98 22.43
C ILE A 274 12.14 -27.56 21.83
N PRO A 275 11.09 -27.36 22.65
CA PRO A 275 9.78 -26.93 22.16
C PRO A 275 9.88 -25.69 21.28
N PHE A 276 9.11 -25.64 20.19
CA PHE A 276 9.00 -24.44 19.39
C PHE A 276 8.49 -23.28 20.24
N VAL A 277 9.32 -22.26 20.39
CA VAL A 277 8.96 -21.00 21.05
C VAL A 277 8.70 -19.99 19.94
N ALA A 278 7.42 -19.76 19.66
CA ALA A 278 7.03 -18.58 18.87
C ALA A 278 7.61 -17.33 19.54
N PRO A 279 7.84 -16.21 18.81
CA PRO A 279 8.32 -15.00 19.44
C PRO A 279 7.40 -14.65 20.60
N PRO A 280 7.94 -14.44 21.81
CA PRO A 280 7.14 -14.03 22.95
C PRO A 280 6.67 -12.61 22.67
N THR A 281 5.48 -12.48 22.09
CA THR A 281 4.88 -11.16 21.90
C THR A 281 4.12 -10.81 23.17
N ALA A 282 4.38 -9.63 23.72
CA ALA A 282 3.63 -9.13 24.85
C ALA A 282 2.33 -8.48 24.35
N ASP A 283 1.58 -9.15 23.48
CA ASP A 283 0.41 -8.55 22.86
C ASP A 283 -0.89 -9.02 23.48
N ILE A 284 -1.81 -8.08 23.66
CA ILE A 284 -3.23 -8.40 23.75
C ILE A 284 -3.68 -8.68 22.31
N ARG A 285 -4.06 -9.93 22.03
CA ARG A 285 -4.59 -10.36 20.73
C ARG A 285 -6.09 -10.14 20.63
N GLU A 286 -6.78 -10.21 21.76
CA GLU A 286 -8.20 -9.93 21.86
C GLU A 286 -8.50 -9.31 23.21
N PHE A 287 -9.25 -8.20 23.20
CA PHE A 287 -9.83 -7.62 24.39
C PHE A 287 -11.32 -7.46 24.15
N ARG A 288 -12.17 -8.12 24.94
CA ARG A 288 -13.62 -7.93 24.86
C ARG A 288 -14.28 -8.04 26.22
N PHE A 289 -15.46 -7.45 26.37
CA PHE A 289 -16.37 -7.83 27.45
C PHE A 289 -17.35 -8.91 26.95
N PRO A 290 -18.00 -9.68 27.85
CA PRO A 290 -19.03 -10.65 27.48
C PRO A 290 -20.08 -10.02 26.55
N ASP A 291 -20.50 -10.78 25.53
CA ASP A 291 -21.52 -10.40 24.54
C ASP A 291 -21.20 -9.16 23.68
N LEU A 292 -19.94 -8.68 23.67
CA LEU A 292 -19.45 -7.62 22.79
C LEU A 292 -18.41 -8.13 21.79
N ALA A 293 -18.32 -7.43 20.65
CA ALA A 293 -17.27 -7.66 19.66
C ALA A 293 -15.88 -7.32 20.23
N PRO A 294 -14.80 -7.90 19.68
CA PRO A 294 -13.43 -7.55 20.05
C PRO A 294 -13.16 -6.05 19.89
N ALA A 295 -12.47 -5.46 20.86
CA ALA A 295 -12.09 -4.05 20.85
C ALA A 295 -10.98 -3.77 19.83
N ARG A 296 -10.97 -2.53 19.30
CA ARG A 296 -9.87 -2.05 18.47
C ARG A 296 -8.62 -1.84 19.32
N ILE A 297 -7.51 -2.41 18.88
CA ILE A 297 -6.22 -2.36 19.55
C ILE A 297 -5.25 -1.56 18.67
N THR A 298 -4.70 -0.47 19.18
CA THR A 298 -3.80 0.43 18.42
C THR A 298 -2.63 0.83 19.30
N LYS A 299 -1.41 0.37 18.97
CA LYS A 299 -0.15 0.80 19.64
C LYS A 299 -0.19 0.89 21.18
N GLY A 300 -0.81 -0.07 21.86
CA GLY A 300 -0.89 -0.09 23.34
C GLY A 300 -2.09 0.67 23.91
N GLU A 301 -2.96 1.24 23.09
CA GLU A 301 -4.26 1.75 23.49
C GLU A 301 -5.38 0.83 23.03
N ILE A 302 -6.32 0.57 23.93
CA ILE A 302 -7.52 -0.21 23.67
C ILE A 302 -8.70 0.67 24.03
N THR A 303 -9.49 1.03 23.02
CA THR A 303 -10.77 1.69 23.25
C THR A 303 -11.87 0.66 23.06
N VAL A 304 -12.62 0.41 24.14
CA VAL A 304 -13.76 -0.50 24.12
C VAL A 304 -15.02 0.32 24.23
N THR A 305 -15.92 0.17 23.27
CA THR A 305 -17.23 0.79 23.34
C THR A 305 -18.22 -0.21 23.94
N VAL A 306 -18.79 0.09 25.11
CA VAL A 306 -19.77 -0.77 25.81
C VAL A 306 -21.17 -0.15 25.78
N PRO A 307 -22.27 -0.90 25.78
CA PRO A 307 -23.63 -0.34 25.87
C PRO A 307 -23.74 0.66 27.02
N PHE A 308 -24.55 1.70 26.89
CA PHE A 308 -24.55 2.78 27.88
C PHE A 308 -24.94 2.32 29.29
N ALA A 309 -25.96 1.44 29.38
CA ALA A 309 -26.44 0.89 30.63
C ALA A 309 -25.43 -0.04 31.31
N THR A 310 -24.31 -0.35 30.66
CA THR A 310 -23.24 -1.17 31.22
C THR A 310 -22.69 -0.52 32.50
N ASP A 311 -22.75 -1.26 33.60
CA ASP A 311 -22.03 -0.89 34.82
C ASP A 311 -20.53 -1.07 34.58
N VAL A 312 -19.83 0.05 34.35
CA VAL A 312 -18.38 0.05 34.12
C VAL A 312 -17.58 -0.10 35.40
N ALA A 313 -18.21 -0.01 36.58
CA ALA A 313 -17.51 -0.14 37.86
C ALA A 313 -17.11 -1.59 38.18
N ALA A 314 -17.70 -2.57 37.50
CA ALA A 314 -17.49 -3.98 37.77
C ALA A 314 -17.50 -4.84 36.48
N LEU A 315 -16.58 -4.56 35.54
CA LEU A 315 -16.46 -5.36 34.31
C LEU A 315 -15.31 -6.36 34.37
N ALA A 316 -15.58 -7.58 33.90
CA ALA A 316 -14.60 -8.64 33.72
C ALA A 316 -14.33 -8.85 32.22
N PRO A 317 -13.24 -8.29 31.65
CA PRO A 317 -12.91 -8.50 30.26
C PRO A 317 -12.40 -9.93 30.02
N LYS A 318 -12.81 -10.53 28.91
CA LYS A 318 -12.13 -11.67 28.34
C LYS A 318 -10.97 -11.17 27.48
N ILE A 319 -9.78 -11.37 28.02
CA ILE A 319 -8.51 -11.01 27.39
C ILE A 319 -7.87 -12.29 26.86
N THR A 320 -7.57 -12.28 25.58
CA THR A 320 -6.69 -13.26 24.93
C THR A 320 -5.37 -12.56 24.69
N VAL A 321 -4.30 -13.06 25.30
CA VAL A 321 -2.94 -12.59 25.02
C VAL A 321 -2.23 -13.54 24.08
N SER A 322 -1.05 -13.15 23.63
CA SER A 322 -0.16 -14.02 22.89
C SER A 322 0.14 -15.34 23.60
N ASN A 323 0.45 -16.36 22.80
CA ASN A 323 0.77 -17.69 23.32
C ASN A 323 1.89 -17.57 24.36
N GLU A 324 1.71 -18.24 25.50
CA GLU A 324 2.67 -18.25 26.63
C GLU A 324 2.88 -16.90 27.33
N ALA A 325 2.19 -15.83 26.90
CA ALA A 325 2.17 -14.57 27.63
C ALA A 325 1.17 -14.64 28.79
N THR A 326 1.42 -13.86 29.82
CA THR A 326 0.50 -13.62 30.94
C THR A 326 0.02 -12.17 30.88
N VAL A 327 -1.15 -11.91 31.44
CA VAL A 327 -1.68 -10.55 31.57
C VAL A 327 -1.98 -10.25 33.03
N ALA A 328 -1.56 -9.08 33.49
CA ALA A 328 -1.86 -8.57 34.82
C ALA A 328 -2.58 -7.22 34.68
N PRO A 329 -3.80 -7.06 35.22
CA PRO A 329 -4.63 -8.05 35.90
C PRO A 329 -5.09 -9.20 34.98
N ALA A 330 -5.37 -10.38 35.55
CA ALA A 330 -5.72 -11.58 34.77
C ALA A 330 -7.03 -11.42 33.99
N SER A 331 -7.15 -12.13 32.86
CA SER A 331 -8.40 -12.25 32.10
C SER A 331 -9.55 -12.70 33.02
N GLY A 332 -10.71 -12.06 32.91
CA GLY A 332 -11.87 -12.29 33.79
C GLY A 332 -11.82 -11.57 35.15
N THR A 333 -10.75 -10.83 35.46
CA THR A 333 -10.69 -10.02 36.69
C THR A 333 -11.66 -8.84 36.61
N VAL A 334 -12.59 -8.75 37.57
CA VAL A 334 -13.53 -7.62 37.70
C VAL A 334 -12.76 -6.35 38.04
N ARG A 335 -12.94 -5.30 37.23
CA ARG A 335 -12.30 -3.98 37.41
C ARG A 335 -13.27 -2.85 37.17
N ASP A 336 -12.94 -1.71 37.79
CA ASP A 336 -13.61 -0.44 37.58
C ASP A 336 -12.97 0.31 36.41
N PHE A 337 -13.70 0.40 35.30
CA PHE A 337 -13.32 1.12 34.09
C PHE A 337 -13.92 2.53 34.00
N SER A 338 -14.41 3.10 35.12
CA SER A 338 -14.78 4.53 35.19
C SER A 338 -13.61 5.47 34.89
N LYS A 339 -12.38 4.95 34.97
CA LYS A 339 -11.13 5.56 34.50
C LYS A 339 -10.35 4.53 33.68
N PRO A 340 -9.49 4.96 32.74
CA PRO A 340 -8.66 4.03 31.97
C PRO A 340 -7.87 3.07 32.87
N GLN A 341 -7.90 1.78 32.54
CA GLN A 341 -7.22 0.73 33.27
C GLN A 341 -6.01 0.22 32.50
N THR A 342 -4.90 0.02 33.18
CA THR A 342 -3.69 -0.55 32.57
C THR A 342 -3.69 -2.06 32.73
N TYR A 343 -3.42 -2.76 31.62
CA TYR A 343 -3.10 -4.17 31.57
C TYR A 343 -1.66 -4.32 31.10
N THR A 344 -0.85 -5.04 31.86
CA THR A 344 0.51 -5.37 31.47
C THR A 344 0.53 -6.79 30.95
N VAL A 345 0.83 -6.96 29.67
CA VAL A 345 1.13 -8.27 29.13
C VAL A 345 2.61 -8.54 29.36
N THR A 346 2.92 -9.67 29.99
CA THR A 346 4.28 -10.15 30.20
C THR A 346 4.45 -11.38 29.32
N ALA A 347 5.29 -11.29 28.30
CA ALA A 347 5.61 -12.43 27.47
C ALA A 347 6.48 -13.44 28.24
N ARG A 348 6.65 -14.66 27.73
CA ARG A 348 7.37 -15.73 28.45
C ARG A 348 8.81 -15.38 28.84
N ASP A 349 9.49 -14.54 28.05
CA ASP A 349 10.85 -14.07 28.29
C ASP A 349 10.94 -12.93 29.33
N GLY A 350 9.81 -12.49 29.86
CA GLY A 350 9.71 -11.38 30.81
C GLY A 350 9.57 -10.01 30.16
N ALA A 351 9.53 -9.90 28.83
CA ALA A 351 9.25 -8.64 28.15
C ALA A 351 7.82 -8.17 28.48
N VAL A 352 7.70 -6.90 28.89
CA VAL A 352 6.41 -6.31 29.29
C VAL A 352 5.94 -5.28 28.30
N LYS A 353 4.63 -5.27 28.01
CA LYS A 353 3.97 -4.22 27.23
C LYS A 353 2.72 -3.73 27.94
N PRO A 354 2.63 -2.43 28.25
CA PRO A 354 1.44 -1.86 28.84
C PRO A 354 0.37 -1.62 27.77
N TYR A 355 -0.87 -1.91 28.12
CA TYR A 355 -2.07 -1.57 27.38
C TYR A 355 -2.95 -0.69 28.25
N VAL A 356 -3.26 0.51 27.77
CA VAL A 356 -4.24 1.39 28.41
C VAL A 356 -5.60 1.12 27.81
N VAL A 357 -6.50 0.57 28.61
CA VAL A 357 -7.88 0.27 28.24
C VAL A 357 -8.76 1.42 28.69
N ALA A 358 -9.25 2.20 27.74
CA ALA A 358 -10.31 3.16 27.97
C ALA A 358 -11.65 2.55 27.56
N VAL A 359 -12.58 2.45 28.52
CA VAL A 359 -13.96 2.10 28.20
C VAL A 359 -14.70 3.38 27.90
N LYS A 360 -15.09 3.53 26.64
CA LYS A 360 -16.12 4.49 26.28
C LYS A 360 -17.43 3.76 26.43
N LYS A 361 -18.37 4.34 27.18
CA LYS A 361 -19.74 3.95 26.94
C LYS A 361 -20.04 4.34 25.49
N THR A 362 -20.76 3.50 24.76
CA THR A 362 -21.48 3.99 23.60
C THR A 362 -22.14 5.27 24.06
N PRO A 363 -22.24 6.28 23.18
CA PRO A 363 -23.32 7.21 23.37
C PRO A 363 -24.54 6.32 23.66
N VAL A 364 -25.14 6.55 24.82
CA VAL A 364 -26.56 6.31 25.05
C VAL A 364 -27.23 6.19 23.71
N SER A 365 -27.83 5.04 23.41
CA SER A 365 -28.62 4.96 22.19
C SER A 365 -29.69 6.05 22.31
N HIS A 366 -29.44 7.22 21.73
CA HIS A 366 -30.39 8.32 21.59
C HIS A 366 -31.49 7.92 20.58
N ALA A 367 -31.32 6.76 19.93
CA ALA A 367 -32.25 6.16 19.01
C ALA A 367 -33.50 5.76 19.79
N ALA A 368 -34.42 6.71 19.86
CA ALA A 368 -35.76 6.53 20.37
C ALA A 368 -36.71 6.19 19.20
N ASP A 369 -36.31 5.26 18.32
CA ASP A 369 -37.06 4.90 17.12
C ASP A 369 -38.04 3.75 17.31
N ILE A 370 -39.14 3.89 16.58
CA ILE A 370 -40.03 2.79 16.22
C ILE A 370 -39.51 2.25 14.89
N LEU A 371 -39.10 0.99 14.85
CA LEU A 371 -38.50 0.34 13.68
C LEU A 371 -39.55 -0.31 12.77
N THR A 372 -40.60 -0.88 13.37
CA THR A 372 -41.76 -1.41 12.65
C THR A 372 -43.01 -0.85 13.30
N PHE A 373 -44.09 -0.64 12.54
CA PHE A 373 -45.36 -0.21 13.10
C PHE A 373 -46.52 -0.78 12.29
N THR A 374 -47.46 -1.44 12.96
CA THR A 374 -48.68 -1.99 12.35
C THR A 374 -49.88 -1.63 13.21
N VAL A 375 -51.02 -1.42 12.55
CA VAL A 375 -52.31 -1.22 13.21
C VAL A 375 -53.33 -2.10 12.52
N PRO A 376 -54.11 -2.92 13.26
CA PRO A 376 -55.17 -3.73 12.67
C PRO A 376 -56.15 -2.87 11.85
N GLY A 377 -56.38 -3.23 10.59
CA GLY A 377 -57.29 -2.51 9.69
C GLY A 377 -56.75 -1.17 9.14
N ALA A 378 -55.45 -0.90 9.29
CA ALA A 378 -54.80 0.22 8.60
C ALA A 378 -54.77 0.00 7.08
N ARG A 379 -55.10 1.05 6.33
CA ARG A 379 -54.93 1.15 4.88
C ARG A 379 -53.54 1.66 4.50
N ALA A 380 -52.96 2.53 5.32
CA ALA A 380 -51.66 3.14 5.08
C ALA A 380 -51.01 3.50 6.42
N ILE A 381 -49.68 3.44 6.48
CA ILE A 381 -48.90 3.88 7.64
C ILE A 381 -47.75 4.75 7.12
N ALA A 382 -47.84 6.06 7.34
CA ALA A 382 -46.76 7.01 7.11
C ALA A 382 -45.89 7.10 8.36
N VAL A 383 -44.58 6.88 8.23
CA VAL A 383 -43.65 6.86 9.38
C VAL A 383 -42.57 7.92 9.21
N SER A 384 -42.56 8.90 10.10
CA SER A 384 -41.42 9.81 10.28
C SER A 384 -40.71 9.61 11.62
N GLN A 385 -39.62 10.35 11.82
CA GLN A 385 -38.87 10.37 13.07
C GLN A 385 -39.75 10.67 14.30
N HIS A 386 -40.71 11.60 14.27
CA HIS A 386 -41.46 12.02 15.47
C HIS A 386 -42.96 11.71 15.43
N ARG A 387 -43.43 11.09 14.35
CA ARG A 387 -44.86 10.98 14.11
C ARG A 387 -45.19 9.86 13.15
N ILE A 388 -46.27 9.15 13.47
CA ILE A 388 -46.83 8.08 12.65
C ILE A 388 -48.27 8.44 12.35
N ALA A 389 -48.61 8.52 11.07
CA ALA A 389 -49.98 8.72 10.64
C ALA A 389 -50.51 7.41 10.06
N VAL A 390 -51.63 6.95 10.59
CA VAL A 390 -52.26 5.71 10.15
C VAL A 390 -53.60 6.05 9.53
N SER A 391 -53.76 5.76 8.24
CA SER A 391 -55.03 5.92 7.55
C SER A 391 -55.88 4.68 7.77
N VAL A 392 -57.11 4.86 8.25
CA VAL A 392 -58.10 3.78 8.41
C VAL A 392 -59.39 4.16 7.70
N PRO A 393 -60.22 3.18 7.27
CA PRO A 393 -61.56 3.46 6.72
C PRO A 393 -62.38 4.40 7.61
N LYS A 394 -63.24 5.26 7.03
CA LYS A 394 -64.03 6.25 7.80
C LYS A 394 -64.94 5.62 8.87
N GLY A 395 -65.37 4.38 8.65
CA GLY A 395 -66.18 3.57 9.57
C GLY A 395 -65.40 2.83 10.67
N THR A 396 -64.06 2.83 10.64
CA THR A 396 -63.26 2.09 11.63
C THR A 396 -63.50 2.65 13.04
N ASP A 397 -63.77 1.76 14.00
CA ASP A 397 -63.77 2.13 15.41
C ASP A 397 -62.32 2.32 15.87
N VAL A 398 -62.02 3.54 16.29
CA VAL A 398 -60.66 3.96 16.68
C VAL A 398 -60.51 4.01 18.20
N LYS A 399 -61.55 3.65 18.97
CA LYS A 399 -61.56 3.78 20.44
C LYS A 399 -60.72 2.74 21.18
N ALA A 400 -60.31 1.66 20.50
CA ALA A 400 -59.63 0.53 21.15
C ALA A 400 -58.59 -0.17 20.26
N LEU A 401 -57.87 0.57 19.41
CA LEU A 401 -56.86 -0.02 18.52
C LEU A 401 -55.62 -0.45 19.31
N THR A 402 -54.97 -1.53 18.88
CA THR A 402 -53.76 -2.12 19.51
C THR A 402 -52.57 -2.09 18.54
N PRO A 403 -51.90 -0.93 18.35
CA PRO A 403 -50.73 -0.86 17.47
C PRO A 403 -49.60 -1.76 17.94
N ALA A 404 -49.01 -2.53 17.02
CA ALA A 404 -47.86 -3.36 17.29
C ALA A 404 -46.62 -2.78 16.61
N PHE A 405 -45.54 -2.66 17.34
CA PHE A 405 -44.27 -2.11 16.88
C PHE A 405 -43.07 -2.75 17.55
N THR A 406 -41.92 -2.62 16.89
CA THR A 406 -40.59 -2.89 17.45
C THR A 406 -39.84 -1.58 17.62
N LEU A 407 -38.89 -1.54 18.55
CA LEU A 407 -38.14 -0.34 18.91
C LEU A 407 -36.68 -0.48 18.57
N SER A 408 -35.97 0.65 18.46
CA SER A 408 -34.52 0.69 18.47
C SER A 408 -33.97 -0.13 19.64
N PRO A 409 -32.83 -0.81 19.48
CA PRO A 409 -32.21 -1.57 20.56
C PRO A 409 -32.13 -0.76 21.86
N PHE A 410 -32.52 -1.37 22.98
CA PHE A 410 -32.55 -0.81 24.33
C PHE A 410 -33.57 0.31 24.60
N ALA A 411 -34.33 0.76 23.61
CA ALA A 411 -35.40 1.73 23.83
C ALA A 411 -36.65 1.07 24.44
N THR A 412 -37.37 1.85 25.26
CA THR A 412 -38.67 1.46 25.83
C THR A 412 -39.76 2.40 25.34
N ALA A 413 -41.01 1.93 25.29
CA ALA A 413 -42.15 2.74 24.87
C ALA A 413 -43.21 2.78 25.97
N GLU A 414 -43.71 3.98 26.25
CA GLU A 414 -44.90 4.18 27.07
C GLU A 414 -45.98 4.88 26.22
N PRO A 415 -47.13 4.21 25.96
CA PRO A 415 -47.48 2.84 26.35
C PRO A 415 -46.74 1.78 25.52
N ALA A 416 -46.70 0.54 26.02
CA ALA A 416 -46.04 -0.58 25.35
C ALA A 416 -46.72 -0.99 24.04
N SER A 417 -45.95 -1.64 23.17
CA SER A 417 -46.43 -2.28 21.94
C SER A 417 -47.61 -3.23 22.23
N GLY A 418 -48.65 -3.17 21.42
CA GLY A 418 -49.87 -3.96 21.57
C GLY A 418 -50.91 -3.40 22.56
N ALA A 419 -50.63 -2.33 23.29
CA ALA A 419 -51.59 -1.73 24.23
C ALA A 419 -52.82 -1.13 23.50
N SER A 420 -54.03 -1.40 24.01
CA SER A 420 -55.27 -0.85 23.47
C SER A 420 -55.42 0.64 23.82
N ARG A 421 -55.71 1.46 22.82
CA ARG A 421 -55.72 2.93 22.92
C ARG A 421 -56.89 3.54 22.16
N ASP A 422 -57.42 4.66 22.69
CA ASP A 422 -58.45 5.47 22.03
C ASP A 422 -57.80 6.55 21.15
N PHE A 423 -57.88 6.36 19.84
CA PHE A 423 -57.36 7.29 18.83
C PHE A 423 -58.42 8.25 18.27
N THR A 424 -59.52 8.50 18.98
CA THR A 424 -60.41 9.64 18.66
C THR A 424 -59.68 10.98 18.69
N LYS A 425 -58.53 11.05 19.37
CA LYS A 425 -57.51 12.11 19.30
C LYS A 425 -56.12 11.47 19.07
N PRO A 426 -55.13 12.20 18.51
CA PRO A 426 -53.77 11.70 18.41
C PRO A 426 -53.22 11.25 19.78
N GLN A 427 -52.53 10.11 19.79
CA GLN A 427 -51.96 9.49 20.99
C GLN A 427 -50.44 9.57 20.94
N THR A 428 -49.81 9.82 22.08
CA THR A 428 -48.34 9.93 22.16
C THR A 428 -47.71 8.66 22.71
N TYR A 429 -46.63 8.23 22.08
CA TYR A 429 -45.76 7.15 22.52
C TYR A 429 -44.44 7.79 22.92
N LYS A 430 -44.15 7.80 24.22
CA LYS A 430 -42.85 8.25 24.70
C LYS A 430 -41.88 7.10 24.50
N ILE A 431 -41.06 7.20 23.46
CA ILE A 431 -39.95 6.28 23.26
C ILE A 431 -38.79 6.83 24.05
N THR A 432 -38.44 6.14 25.12
CA THR A 432 -37.30 6.49 25.96
C THR A 432 -36.13 5.70 25.43
N ALA A 433 -35.20 6.42 24.84
CA ALA A 433 -33.91 5.92 24.40
C ALA A 433 -33.07 5.53 25.64
N GLU A 434 -31.94 4.90 25.40
CA GLU A 434 -31.11 4.34 26.48
C GLU A 434 -30.51 5.42 27.40
N ASP A 435 -30.36 6.67 26.95
CA ASP A 435 -29.96 7.83 27.79
C ASP A 435 -31.01 8.30 28.78
N GLY A 436 -32.26 7.86 28.60
CA GLY A 436 -33.38 8.58 29.20
C GLY A 436 -33.77 9.84 28.42
N SER A 437 -33.06 10.18 27.32
CA SER A 437 -33.65 11.09 26.34
C SER A 437 -34.87 10.38 25.78
N SER A 438 -35.91 11.16 25.57
CA SER A 438 -37.17 10.60 25.15
C SER A 438 -37.66 11.34 23.95
N ARG A 439 -38.00 10.58 22.93
CA ARG A 439 -38.71 11.11 21.78
C ARG A 439 -40.17 10.75 21.92
N VAL A 440 -40.99 11.78 21.87
CA VAL A 440 -42.43 11.58 21.84
C VAL A 440 -42.83 11.37 20.39
N ILE A 441 -43.22 10.15 20.05
CA ILE A 441 -43.81 9.83 18.76
C ILE A 441 -45.31 10.01 18.87
N THR A 442 -45.87 10.95 18.13
CA THR A 442 -47.32 11.09 18.06
C THR A 442 -47.87 10.12 17.00
N VAL A 443 -48.77 9.24 17.40
CA VAL A 443 -49.53 8.38 16.49
C VAL A 443 -50.90 9.01 16.31
N ALA A 444 -51.24 9.39 15.08
CA ALA A 444 -52.54 9.94 14.75
C ALA A 444 -53.26 9.00 13.77
N ILE A 445 -54.52 8.68 14.08
CA ILE A 445 -55.38 7.97 13.14
C ILE A 445 -56.13 8.98 12.29
N VAL A 446 -56.00 8.85 10.98
CA VAL A 446 -56.75 9.63 10.01
C VAL A 446 -57.85 8.74 9.45
N LYS A 447 -59.10 9.08 9.76
CA LYS A 447 -60.28 8.44 9.16
C LYS A 447 -60.46 8.98 7.76
N THR A 448 -60.14 8.19 6.76
CA THR A 448 -60.26 8.60 5.35
C THR A 448 -60.74 7.42 4.51
N ASP A 449 -61.62 7.74 3.56
CA ASP A 449 -61.98 6.81 2.48
C ASP A 449 -61.09 7.06 1.23
N LYS A 450 -60.25 8.11 1.24
CA LYS A 450 -59.27 8.39 0.21
C LYS A 450 -57.98 7.62 0.51
N ALA A 451 -57.45 6.90 -0.48
CA ALA A 451 -56.16 6.27 -0.40
C ALA A 451 -55.05 7.34 -0.38
N SER A 452 -54.15 7.28 0.60
CA SER A 452 -52.93 8.10 0.66
C SER A 452 -51.64 7.28 0.57
N ALA A 453 -51.73 5.94 0.55
CA ALA A 453 -50.61 5.08 0.19
C ALA A 453 -50.96 4.25 -1.04
N PHE A 454 -49.99 4.16 -1.94
CA PHE A 454 -50.10 3.41 -3.17
C PHE A 454 -48.84 2.58 -3.33
N GLU A 455 -48.99 1.28 -3.59
CA GLU A 455 -47.87 0.38 -3.74
C GLU A 455 -47.84 -0.23 -5.15
N TRP A 456 -46.70 -0.08 -5.81
CA TRP A 456 -46.42 -0.55 -7.15
C TRP A 456 -45.74 -1.91 -7.05
N MET A 457 -46.53 -2.99 -7.14
CA MET A 457 -46.01 -4.37 -7.08
C MET A 457 -45.93 -5.06 -8.46
N LYS A 458 -46.50 -4.47 -9.51
CA LYS A 458 -46.52 -5.10 -10.84
C LYS A 458 -45.26 -4.80 -11.64
N ALA A 459 -44.64 -5.84 -12.17
CA ALA A 459 -43.49 -5.72 -13.06
C ALA A 459 -43.91 -5.10 -14.42
N GLY A 460 -43.08 -4.20 -14.94
CA GLY A 460 -43.20 -3.60 -16.27
C GLY A 460 -43.55 -2.10 -16.26
N ASP A 461 -43.20 -1.42 -17.35
CA ASP A 461 -43.35 0.02 -17.51
C ASP A 461 -44.82 0.47 -17.45
N GLY A 462 -45.09 1.66 -16.91
CA GLY A 462 -46.44 2.19 -16.83
C GLY A 462 -46.54 3.61 -16.27
N ASN A 463 -47.74 4.18 -16.36
CA ASN A 463 -48.06 5.52 -15.90
C ASN A 463 -48.66 5.50 -14.49
N TRP A 464 -48.41 6.55 -13.69
CA TRP A 464 -48.98 6.68 -12.34
C TRP A 464 -50.50 6.83 -12.37
N SER A 465 -51.07 7.39 -13.45
CA SER A 465 -52.52 7.48 -13.67
C SER A 465 -53.23 6.13 -13.92
N ASP A 466 -52.49 5.06 -14.24
CA ASP A 466 -53.04 3.73 -14.47
C ASP A 466 -53.30 3.01 -13.13
N ALA A 467 -54.55 3.06 -12.68
CA ALA A 467 -54.99 2.41 -11.43
C ALA A 467 -54.69 0.91 -11.38
N SER A 468 -54.50 0.24 -12.54
CA SER A 468 -54.18 -1.18 -12.58
C SER A 468 -52.75 -1.50 -12.14
N ARG A 469 -51.86 -0.49 -12.02
CA ARG A 469 -50.46 -0.64 -11.61
C ARG A 469 -50.24 -0.68 -10.11
N TRP A 470 -51.18 -0.14 -9.33
CA TRP A 470 -51.14 -0.06 -7.88
C TRP A 470 -51.89 -1.24 -7.24
N THR A 471 -51.47 -1.68 -6.06
CA THR A 471 -52.15 -2.73 -5.27
C THR A 471 -53.46 -2.19 -4.69
N ASP A 472 -54.44 -3.08 -4.48
CA ASP A 472 -55.86 -2.71 -4.23
C ASP A 472 -56.45 -1.81 -5.34
N SER A 473 -56.63 -2.39 -6.54
CA SER A 473 -57.03 -1.81 -7.85
C SER A 473 -58.29 -0.92 -7.94
N ALA A 474 -58.64 -0.16 -6.91
CA ALA A 474 -59.80 0.72 -6.86
C ALA A 474 -59.53 2.14 -7.39
N ALA A 475 -58.30 2.67 -7.26
CA ALA A 475 -57.94 4.01 -7.75
C ALA A 475 -56.41 4.26 -7.86
N ALA A 476 -56.02 5.10 -8.83
CA ALA A 476 -54.68 5.68 -8.94
C ALA A 476 -54.47 6.86 -7.96
N PRO A 477 -53.22 7.31 -7.71
CA PRO A 477 -52.94 8.55 -6.99
C PRO A 477 -53.69 9.76 -7.56
N LEU A 478 -54.04 10.71 -6.68
CA LEU A 478 -54.65 11.97 -7.08
C LEU A 478 -53.68 12.77 -7.98
N LYS A 479 -54.20 13.47 -8.99
CA LYS A 479 -53.38 14.27 -9.91
C LYS A 479 -52.45 15.27 -9.20
N SER A 480 -52.94 15.91 -8.15
CA SER A 480 -52.16 16.86 -7.35
C SER A 480 -51.21 16.22 -6.33
N GLY A 481 -51.30 14.90 -6.13
CA GLY A 481 -50.78 14.25 -4.93
C GLY A 481 -51.44 14.79 -3.65
N SER A 482 -50.80 14.54 -2.51
CA SER A 482 -51.16 15.13 -1.21
C SER A 482 -49.94 15.21 -0.27
N PRO A 483 -49.93 16.15 0.69
CA PRO A 483 -48.84 16.26 1.67
C PRO A 483 -48.69 15.07 2.64
N ASP A 484 -49.57 14.07 2.58
CA ASP A 484 -49.49 12.78 3.28
C ASP A 484 -49.30 11.58 2.33
N CYS A 485 -49.08 11.84 1.03
CA CYS A 485 -48.97 10.78 0.03
C CYS A 485 -47.71 9.92 0.23
N ILE A 486 -47.89 8.61 0.17
CA ILE A 486 -46.86 7.57 0.21
C ILE A 486 -46.91 6.79 -1.10
N LEU A 487 -45.78 6.72 -1.79
CA LEU A 487 -45.59 5.81 -2.93
C LEU A 487 -44.58 4.75 -2.56
N THR A 488 -44.97 3.48 -2.66
CA THR A 488 -44.09 2.33 -2.44
C THR A 488 -43.82 1.63 -3.76
N PHE A 489 -42.57 1.30 -4.04
CA PHE A 489 -42.15 0.51 -5.20
C PHE A 489 -41.40 -0.71 -4.70
N ASP A 490 -41.94 -1.90 -4.92
CA ASP A 490 -41.34 -3.18 -4.50
C ASP A 490 -41.56 -4.28 -5.56
N GLN A 491 -41.54 -3.89 -6.83
CA GLN A 491 -41.64 -4.79 -7.98
C GLN A 491 -40.27 -5.36 -8.36
N SER A 492 -40.21 -6.64 -8.72
CA SER A 492 -38.99 -7.26 -9.24
C SER A 492 -38.74 -6.94 -10.72
N GLY A 493 -37.49 -6.67 -11.07
CA GLY A 493 -37.05 -6.47 -12.45
C GLY A 493 -37.03 -5.01 -12.88
N LYS A 494 -36.41 -4.73 -14.04
CA LYS A 494 -36.30 -3.37 -14.57
C LYS A 494 -37.68 -2.85 -15.00
N CYS A 495 -38.06 -1.66 -14.53
CA CYS A 495 -39.28 -0.99 -14.98
C CYS A 495 -39.17 0.52 -14.86
N THR A 496 -39.91 1.21 -15.71
CA THR A 496 -40.09 2.67 -15.70
C THR A 496 -41.50 3.02 -15.21
N ALA A 497 -41.59 3.70 -14.07
CA ALA A 497 -42.84 4.24 -13.55
C ALA A 497 -42.92 5.75 -13.82
N THR A 498 -43.75 6.12 -14.78
CA THR A 498 -43.86 7.49 -15.30
C THR A 498 -44.92 8.28 -14.54
N ASN A 499 -44.52 9.37 -13.87
CA ASN A 499 -45.44 10.37 -13.35
C ASN A 499 -46.04 11.20 -14.50
N ASP A 500 -47.29 10.91 -14.85
CA ASP A 500 -48.09 11.61 -15.87
C ASP A 500 -49.24 12.43 -15.26
N LEU A 501 -49.16 12.70 -13.95
CA LEU A 501 -50.24 13.34 -13.19
C LEU A 501 -50.18 14.88 -13.20
N GLY A 502 -49.11 15.47 -13.74
CA GLY A 502 -48.88 16.91 -13.84
C GLY A 502 -47.76 17.41 -12.92
N ALA A 503 -47.14 18.53 -13.30
CA ALA A 503 -46.12 19.20 -12.50
C ALA A 503 -46.67 19.66 -11.14
N GLY A 504 -45.98 19.32 -10.06
CA GLY A 504 -46.33 19.74 -8.70
C GLY A 504 -47.04 18.68 -7.87
N PHE A 505 -46.92 17.40 -8.25
CA PHE A 505 -47.40 16.26 -7.46
C PHE A 505 -46.80 16.31 -6.05
N LEU A 506 -47.65 16.51 -5.04
CA LEU A 506 -47.23 16.57 -3.64
C LEU A 506 -46.97 15.16 -3.13
N LEU A 507 -45.77 14.92 -2.62
CA LEU A 507 -45.34 13.64 -2.07
C LEU A 507 -44.76 13.84 -0.67
N ASN A 508 -45.06 12.91 0.24
CA ASN A 508 -44.41 12.89 1.55
C ASN A 508 -43.36 11.78 1.62
N GLN A 509 -43.71 10.56 1.24
CA GLN A 509 -42.82 9.41 1.38
C GLN A 509 -42.67 8.64 0.08
N LEU A 510 -41.42 8.36 -0.30
CA LEU A 510 -41.08 7.39 -1.33
C LEU A 510 -40.43 6.19 -0.66
N VAL A 511 -41.03 5.01 -0.77
CA VAL A 511 -40.51 3.77 -0.20
C VAL A 511 -40.02 2.87 -1.33
N LEU A 512 -38.73 2.55 -1.31
CA LEU A 512 -38.05 1.65 -2.24
C LEU A 512 -37.80 0.33 -1.51
N GLY A 513 -38.61 -0.68 -1.84
CA GLY A 513 -38.55 -2.01 -1.22
C GLY A 513 -37.35 -2.84 -1.69
N GLU A 514 -37.16 -4.01 -1.08
CA GLU A 514 -36.01 -4.89 -1.36
C GLU A 514 -35.97 -5.41 -2.81
N ARG A 515 -37.09 -5.36 -3.52
CA ARG A 515 -37.17 -5.85 -4.91
C ARG A 515 -37.01 -4.74 -5.95
N SER A 516 -36.91 -3.47 -5.54
CA SER A 516 -36.93 -2.30 -6.44
C SER A 516 -35.73 -2.15 -7.38
N GLY A 517 -34.79 -3.10 -7.37
CA GLY A 517 -33.58 -3.05 -8.19
C GLY A 517 -33.89 -2.94 -9.68
N GLY A 518 -33.42 -1.87 -10.32
CA GLY A 518 -33.67 -1.56 -11.72
C GLY A 518 -34.87 -0.63 -11.97
N LEU A 519 -35.49 -0.06 -10.92
CA LEU A 519 -36.54 0.94 -11.05
C LEU A 519 -36.01 2.25 -11.66
N THR A 520 -36.78 2.82 -12.58
CA THR A 520 -36.63 4.20 -13.05
C THR A 520 -37.93 4.96 -12.83
N LEU A 521 -37.90 6.04 -12.04
CA LEU A 521 -38.99 7.02 -11.97
C LEU A 521 -38.77 8.07 -13.06
N SER A 522 -39.79 8.42 -13.83
CA SER A 522 -39.68 9.41 -14.92
C SER A 522 -40.92 10.31 -15.00
N GLY A 523 -40.90 11.35 -15.82
CA GLY A 523 -42.05 12.22 -16.07
C GLY A 523 -42.06 13.52 -15.26
N ASP A 524 -43.24 13.95 -14.84
CA ASP A 524 -43.46 15.26 -14.21
C ASP A 524 -42.84 15.39 -12.80
N ALA A 525 -42.60 16.64 -12.40
CA ALA A 525 -41.94 17.00 -11.14
C ALA A 525 -42.70 16.57 -9.88
N VAL A 526 -41.94 16.17 -8.86
CA VAL A 526 -42.43 15.77 -7.54
C VAL A 526 -41.99 16.78 -6.48
N ASN A 527 -42.95 17.21 -5.65
CA ASN A 527 -42.72 18.18 -4.58
C ASN A 527 -42.78 17.48 -3.23
N PHE A 528 -41.62 17.29 -2.61
CA PHE A 528 -41.54 16.72 -1.26
C PHE A 528 -42.01 17.74 -0.23
N THR A 529 -43.11 17.41 0.45
CA THR A 529 -43.79 18.30 1.39
C THR A 529 -44.44 17.51 2.53
N LYS A 530 -45.00 18.22 3.52
CA LYS A 530 -45.66 17.61 4.68
C LYS A 530 -46.94 18.34 5.06
N GLU A 531 -47.89 17.59 5.63
CA GLU A 531 -49.13 18.16 6.17
C GLU A 531 -48.86 19.13 7.34
N PRO A 532 -49.49 20.31 7.38
CA PRO A 532 -49.33 21.28 8.48
C PRO A 532 -49.74 20.71 9.84
N THR A 533 -50.78 19.87 9.86
CA THR A 533 -51.34 19.25 11.08
C THR A 533 -50.61 17.98 11.48
N ASN A 534 -50.02 17.28 10.51
CA ASN A 534 -49.45 15.96 10.68
C ASN A 534 -47.90 15.92 10.65
N GLN A 535 -47.17 17.01 10.42
CA GLN A 535 -45.71 17.23 10.65
C GLN A 535 -44.68 16.12 10.29
N ILE A 536 -45.06 15.02 9.62
CA ILE A 536 -44.19 13.91 9.21
C ILE A 536 -43.20 14.45 8.16
N PRO A 537 -41.88 14.57 8.45
CA PRO A 537 -40.90 15.02 7.47
C PRO A 537 -40.90 14.16 6.19
N PRO A 538 -40.68 14.80 5.03
CA PRO A 538 -40.51 14.08 3.78
C PRO A 538 -39.33 13.10 3.84
N THR A 539 -39.52 11.89 3.31
CA THR A 539 -38.49 10.84 3.38
C THR A 539 -38.46 9.99 2.10
N ILE A 540 -37.26 9.65 1.62
CA ILE A 540 -37.05 8.48 0.74
C ILE A 540 -36.46 7.38 1.62
N ARG A 541 -37.12 6.23 1.70
CA ARG A 541 -36.61 5.06 2.43
C ARG A 541 -36.22 3.99 1.44
N ALA A 542 -34.96 3.57 1.48
CA ALA A 542 -34.43 2.53 0.63
C ALA A 542 -33.73 1.47 1.48
N THR A 543 -34.22 0.24 1.41
CA THR A 543 -33.61 -0.93 2.08
C THR A 543 -32.64 -1.61 1.12
N LYS A 544 -32.72 -2.94 0.92
CA LYS A 544 -31.90 -3.69 -0.05
C LYS A 544 -32.32 -3.40 -1.50
N CYS A 545 -32.28 -2.14 -1.88
CA CYS A 545 -33.03 -1.59 -3.01
C CYS A 545 -32.39 -1.85 -4.39
N GLY A 546 -31.13 -2.31 -4.42
CA GLY A 546 -30.32 -2.33 -5.64
C GLY A 546 -30.13 -0.94 -6.25
N ILE A 547 -30.05 -0.83 -7.58
CA ILE A 547 -29.92 0.45 -8.28
C ILE A 547 -31.30 1.02 -8.62
N VAL A 548 -31.59 2.24 -8.20
CA VAL A 548 -32.82 2.99 -8.50
C VAL A 548 -32.49 4.34 -9.11
N ASN A 549 -33.13 4.68 -10.23
CA ASN A 549 -32.98 5.97 -10.90
C ASN A 549 -34.22 6.84 -10.67
N ILE A 550 -34.02 8.07 -10.17
CA ILE A 550 -35.03 9.10 -10.00
C ILE A 550 -34.81 10.15 -11.09
N ASN A 551 -35.51 9.99 -12.21
CA ASN A 551 -35.45 10.86 -13.39
C ASN A 551 -36.68 11.77 -13.45
N VAL A 552 -37.07 12.33 -12.30
CA VAL A 552 -38.11 13.35 -12.17
C VAL A 552 -37.51 14.56 -11.45
N PRO A 553 -37.83 15.80 -11.85
CA PRO A 553 -37.42 16.97 -11.10
C PRO A 553 -38.00 16.92 -9.68
N VAL A 554 -37.20 17.32 -8.69
CA VAL A 554 -37.56 17.28 -7.27
C VAL A 554 -37.58 18.71 -6.70
N THR A 555 -38.67 19.06 -6.02
CA THR A 555 -38.73 20.31 -5.23
C THR A 555 -38.80 20.01 -3.75
N LEU A 556 -37.85 20.54 -2.98
CA LEU A 556 -37.76 20.46 -1.53
C LEU A 556 -38.59 21.60 -0.91
N GLN A 557 -39.89 21.37 -0.68
CA GLN A 557 -40.72 22.32 0.09
C GLN A 557 -40.47 22.21 1.59
N HIS A 558 -39.80 21.14 2.02
CA HIS A 558 -39.30 20.88 3.37
C HIS A 558 -38.05 19.99 3.25
N ASP A 559 -37.29 19.83 4.34
CA ASP A 559 -36.08 19.00 4.33
C ASP A 559 -36.42 17.54 3.95
N LEU A 560 -35.64 16.98 3.04
CA LEU A 560 -35.81 15.62 2.55
C LEU A 560 -34.73 14.72 3.13
N THR A 561 -35.15 13.69 3.88
CA THR A 561 -34.22 12.66 4.36
C THR A 561 -34.24 11.45 3.43
N VAL A 562 -33.09 11.09 2.88
CA VAL A 562 -32.84 9.83 2.19
C VAL A 562 -32.24 8.86 3.21
N VAL A 563 -33.01 7.87 3.63
CA VAL A 563 -32.54 6.78 4.49
C VAL A 563 -32.12 5.63 3.58
N ALA A 564 -30.82 5.45 3.37
CA ALA A 564 -30.28 4.44 2.48
C ALA A 564 -29.55 3.35 3.27
N SER A 565 -29.85 2.08 2.97
CA SER A 565 -29.12 0.91 3.48
C SER A 565 -28.99 0.85 5.02
N PRO A 566 -30.09 0.92 5.78
CA PRO A 566 -30.05 0.71 7.24
C PRO A 566 -29.56 -0.70 7.62
N ASP A 567 -29.68 -1.67 6.72
CA ASP A 567 -29.31 -3.08 6.92
C ASP A 567 -27.89 -3.42 6.42
N LYS A 568 -27.07 -2.41 6.06
CA LYS A 568 -25.71 -2.60 5.53
C LYS A 568 -25.66 -3.38 4.22
N ASP A 569 -26.58 -3.09 3.30
CA ASP A 569 -26.51 -3.58 1.91
C ASP A 569 -25.45 -2.80 1.11
N PRO A 570 -24.41 -3.47 0.57
CA PRO A 570 -23.41 -2.85 -0.30
C PRO A 570 -23.96 -2.32 -1.64
N ASN A 571 -25.15 -2.76 -2.06
CA ASN A 571 -25.63 -2.56 -3.44
C ASN A 571 -26.78 -1.54 -3.57
N CYS A 572 -27.25 -0.91 -2.49
CA CYS A 572 -28.33 0.07 -2.58
C CYS A 572 -27.77 1.42 -3.08
N PHE A 573 -28.18 1.80 -4.29
CA PHE A 573 -27.70 2.95 -5.06
C PHE A 573 -28.90 3.75 -5.58
N ILE A 574 -29.02 5.01 -5.19
CA ILE A 574 -30.11 5.91 -5.61
C ILE A 574 -29.54 7.05 -6.42
N THR A 575 -29.93 7.17 -7.68
CA THR A 575 -29.45 8.23 -8.57
C THR A 575 -30.51 9.28 -8.81
N PHE A 576 -30.23 10.54 -8.47
CA PHE A 576 -31.02 11.70 -8.91
C PHE A 576 -30.45 12.24 -10.22
N ASN A 577 -31.23 12.09 -11.30
CA ASN A 577 -30.80 12.50 -12.64
C ASN A 577 -31.38 13.85 -13.09
N GLU A 578 -32.40 14.35 -12.41
CA GLU A 578 -33.05 15.63 -12.71
C GLU A 578 -32.81 16.67 -11.61
N VAL A 579 -33.19 17.92 -11.89
CA VAL A 579 -32.96 19.06 -10.99
C VAL A 579 -33.67 18.89 -9.65
N ILE A 580 -32.92 19.13 -8.57
CA ILE A 580 -33.37 19.32 -7.20
C ILE A 580 -33.36 20.82 -6.89
N SER A 581 -34.49 21.36 -6.41
CA SER A 581 -34.67 22.78 -6.12
C SER A 581 -35.39 23.01 -4.79
N GLY A 582 -35.41 24.25 -4.28
CA GLY A 582 -36.19 24.64 -3.09
C GLY A 582 -35.35 25.10 -1.89
N PRO A 583 -35.96 25.75 -0.87
CA PRO A 583 -35.20 26.41 0.19
C PRO A 583 -34.70 25.48 1.31
N HIS A 584 -34.83 24.17 1.15
CA HIS A 584 -34.67 23.19 2.22
C HIS A 584 -33.54 22.20 1.96
N ALA A 585 -33.18 21.44 3.00
CA ALA A 585 -32.00 20.61 3.03
C ALA A 585 -32.24 19.21 2.43
N LEU A 586 -31.18 18.64 1.85
CA LEU A 586 -31.09 17.23 1.51
C LEU A 586 -30.26 16.51 2.58
N ILE A 587 -30.78 15.45 3.17
CA ILE A 587 -30.13 14.73 4.27
C ILE A 587 -29.96 13.27 3.88
N LEU A 588 -28.73 12.77 3.81
CA LEU A 588 -28.45 11.33 3.73
C LEU A 588 -28.26 10.77 5.13
N GLN A 589 -29.00 9.71 5.45
CA GLN A 589 -28.82 8.89 6.65
C GLN A 589 -28.54 7.45 6.25
N SER A 590 -27.44 6.89 6.75
CA SER A 590 -27.11 5.48 6.54
C SER A 590 -26.40 4.87 7.76
N SER A 591 -26.36 3.54 7.82
CA SER A 591 -25.82 2.78 8.96
C SER A 591 -24.29 2.92 9.14
N GLY A 592 -23.58 3.45 8.14
CA GLY A 592 -22.11 3.60 8.14
C GLY A 592 -21.39 2.26 8.11
N ASP A 593 -20.15 2.23 7.60
CA ASP A 593 -19.31 1.03 7.68
C ASP A 593 -18.37 1.12 8.90
N PRO A 594 -18.61 0.37 9.99
CA PRO A 594 -17.74 0.39 11.16
C PRO A 594 -16.38 -0.29 10.92
N ASN A 595 -16.23 -1.06 9.84
CA ASN A 595 -15.05 -1.87 9.53
C ASN A 595 -14.14 -1.18 8.50
N VAL A 596 -13.90 0.12 8.65
CA VAL A 596 -13.02 0.93 7.77
C VAL A 596 -11.65 0.28 7.52
N ALA A 597 -11.15 -0.50 8.48
CA ALA A 597 -9.88 -1.21 8.37
C ALA A 597 -9.87 -2.39 7.38
N GLY A 598 -11.02 -2.93 6.97
CA GLY A 598 -11.15 -4.03 6.00
C GLY A 598 -11.68 -3.60 4.63
N ILE A 599 -11.89 -2.30 4.42
CA ILE A 599 -12.46 -1.76 3.19
C ILE A 599 -11.37 -1.71 2.11
N ASN A 600 -11.63 -2.32 0.95
CA ASN A 600 -11.01 -1.86 -0.29
C ASN A 600 -11.55 -0.45 -0.54
N PHE A 601 -10.72 0.56 -0.27
CA PHE A 601 -11.10 1.98 -0.17
C PHE A 601 -11.83 2.59 -1.38
N HIS A 602 -12.05 1.84 -2.47
CA HIS A 602 -12.87 2.27 -3.60
C HIS A 602 -14.38 2.31 -3.30
N ASP A 603 -14.88 1.50 -2.36
CA ASP A 603 -16.31 1.34 -2.11
C ASP A 603 -16.67 1.57 -0.64
N VAL A 604 -17.25 2.73 -0.33
CA VAL A 604 -18.10 2.83 0.87
C VAL A 604 -19.36 2.08 0.52
N HIS A 605 -19.50 0.88 1.10
CA HIS A 605 -20.45 -0.11 0.64
C HIS A 605 -21.90 0.28 0.98
N PHE A 606 -22.18 0.87 2.14
CA PHE A 606 -23.57 0.96 2.61
C PHE A 606 -24.24 2.27 2.23
N GLY A 607 -25.09 2.22 1.19
CA GLY A 607 -25.97 3.31 0.79
C GLY A 607 -25.25 4.42 0.01
N VAL A 608 -25.43 4.42 -1.31
CA VAL A 608 -24.88 5.45 -2.20
C VAL A 608 -25.99 6.30 -2.79
N VAL A 609 -25.86 7.62 -2.68
CA VAL A 609 -26.69 8.58 -3.42
C VAL A 609 -25.83 9.24 -4.49
N GLU A 610 -26.26 9.15 -5.73
CA GLU A 610 -25.60 9.81 -6.85
C GLU A 610 -26.43 11.00 -7.34
N ILE A 611 -25.76 12.12 -7.55
CA ILE A 611 -26.35 13.37 -8.04
C ILE A 611 -25.63 13.73 -9.34
N THR A 612 -26.34 13.59 -10.46
CA THR A 612 -25.74 13.75 -11.79
C THR A 612 -26.02 15.10 -12.45
N ASN A 613 -26.96 15.87 -11.89
CA ASN A 613 -27.43 17.14 -12.44
C ASN A 613 -27.05 18.35 -11.57
N SER A 614 -27.12 19.54 -12.17
CA SER A 614 -26.97 20.83 -11.50
C SER A 614 -28.21 21.13 -10.68
N ASN A 615 -28.03 21.61 -9.44
CA ASN A 615 -29.12 21.77 -8.48
C ASN A 615 -29.15 23.19 -7.89
N THR A 616 -30.31 23.60 -7.39
CA THR A 616 -30.56 24.99 -6.94
C THR A 616 -31.10 25.09 -5.52
N TYR A 617 -31.23 23.98 -4.81
CA TYR A 617 -31.70 24.03 -3.43
C TYR A 617 -30.70 24.77 -2.51
N SER A 618 -31.21 25.46 -1.49
CA SER A 618 -30.40 26.36 -0.66
C SER A 618 -30.32 25.99 0.82
N GLY A 619 -31.07 24.98 1.27
CA GLY A 619 -31.04 24.55 2.68
C GLY A 619 -29.79 23.76 3.08
N GLY A 620 -28.95 23.38 2.11
CA GLY A 620 -27.70 22.65 2.34
C GLY A 620 -27.86 21.13 2.31
N THR A 621 -26.76 20.43 2.58
CA THR A 621 -26.67 18.98 2.51
C THR A 621 -26.02 18.41 3.76
N LEU A 622 -26.63 17.40 4.37
CA LEU A 622 -26.05 16.66 5.50
C LEU A 622 -25.78 15.21 5.08
N ILE A 623 -24.57 14.73 5.30
CA ILE A 623 -24.15 13.35 5.04
C ILE A 623 -23.85 12.69 6.40
N ASN A 624 -24.83 11.97 6.92
CA ASN A 624 -24.73 11.27 8.20
C ASN A 624 -24.73 9.75 7.96
N GLY A 625 -23.56 9.24 7.55
CA GLY A 625 -23.38 7.89 7.04
C GLY A 625 -23.61 7.77 5.52
N GLY A 626 -23.02 6.73 4.92
CA GLY A 626 -23.14 6.43 3.49
C GLY A 626 -22.29 7.35 2.61
N LYS A 627 -22.52 7.32 1.29
CA LYS A 627 -21.73 8.08 0.30
C LYS A 627 -22.61 8.92 -0.62
N ILE A 628 -22.25 10.19 -0.83
CA ILE A 628 -22.79 11.01 -1.92
C ILE A 628 -21.75 11.18 -3.03
N ASN A 629 -22.12 10.80 -4.26
CA ASN A 629 -21.34 11.04 -5.47
C ASN A 629 -21.94 12.24 -6.24
N VAL A 630 -21.12 13.25 -6.53
CA VAL A 630 -21.57 14.48 -7.19
C VAL A 630 -20.85 14.65 -8.52
N ARG A 631 -21.60 14.74 -9.63
CA ARG A 631 -21.01 14.85 -10.98
C ARG A 631 -20.91 16.28 -11.53
N LYS A 632 -21.54 17.26 -10.86
CA LYS A 632 -21.59 18.68 -11.28
C LYS A 632 -21.06 19.59 -10.17
N SER A 633 -20.46 20.72 -10.55
CA SER A 633 -19.90 21.70 -9.61
C SER A 633 -20.93 22.39 -8.70
N ASP A 634 -22.20 22.38 -9.09
CA ASP A 634 -23.36 22.89 -8.35
C ASP A 634 -24.35 21.77 -8.01
N GLY A 635 -23.91 20.51 -8.04
CA GLY A 635 -24.76 19.36 -7.76
C GLY A 635 -25.31 19.34 -6.33
N LEU A 636 -24.66 19.99 -5.36
CA LEU A 636 -25.16 20.09 -3.98
C LEU A 636 -25.93 21.38 -3.70
N GLY A 637 -26.40 22.07 -4.74
CA GLY A 637 -27.10 23.34 -4.59
C GLY A 637 -26.18 24.44 -4.04
N THR A 638 -26.78 25.44 -3.39
CA THR A 638 -26.08 26.66 -2.94
C THR A 638 -25.82 26.70 -1.43
N GLY A 639 -26.38 25.76 -0.66
CA GLY A 639 -26.25 25.70 0.79
C GLY A 639 -24.95 25.05 1.26
N PRO A 640 -24.67 25.06 2.58
CA PRO A 640 -23.50 24.41 3.17
C PRO A 640 -23.62 22.88 3.12
N VAL A 641 -22.48 22.18 3.14
CA VAL A 641 -22.39 20.71 3.22
C VAL A 641 -21.79 20.32 4.57
N THR A 642 -22.43 19.40 5.29
CA THR A 642 -21.90 18.82 6.54
C THR A 642 -21.68 17.33 6.36
N ILE A 643 -20.50 16.84 6.75
CA ILE A 643 -20.12 15.43 6.68
C ILE A 643 -19.81 14.95 8.10
N ASP A 644 -20.70 14.13 8.65
CA ASP A 644 -20.53 13.52 9.98
C ASP A 644 -19.81 12.17 9.90
N ASN A 645 -19.54 11.57 11.06
CA ASN A 645 -18.86 10.29 11.17
C ASN A 645 -19.52 9.22 10.27
N PHE A 646 -18.69 8.47 9.55
CA PHE A 646 -19.07 7.50 8.49
C PHE A 646 -19.71 8.08 7.22
N GLY A 647 -19.94 9.40 7.14
CA GLY A 647 -20.35 10.08 5.92
C GLY A 647 -19.19 10.22 4.95
N THR A 648 -19.45 10.04 3.66
CA THR A 648 -18.46 10.20 2.58
C THR A 648 -18.98 11.09 1.47
N LEU A 649 -18.16 12.04 1.04
CA LEU A 649 -18.38 12.84 -0.15
C LEU A 649 -17.40 12.42 -1.25
N SER A 650 -17.87 12.40 -2.50
CA SER A 650 -17.07 12.20 -3.72
C SER A 650 -17.52 13.17 -4.80
N THR A 651 -16.58 13.76 -5.55
CA THR A 651 -16.90 14.80 -6.53
C THR A 651 -16.11 14.63 -7.82
N GLU A 652 -16.77 14.63 -8.98
CA GLU A 652 -16.07 14.64 -10.27
C GLU A 652 -15.58 16.04 -10.67
N GLN A 653 -16.24 17.09 -10.16
CA GLN A 653 -15.92 18.50 -10.42
C GLN A 653 -15.65 19.25 -9.11
N GLU A 654 -15.08 20.45 -9.22
CA GLU A 654 -14.83 21.29 -8.05
C GLU A 654 -16.15 21.80 -7.44
N LEU A 655 -16.33 21.61 -6.12
CA LEU A 655 -17.45 22.15 -5.36
C LEU A 655 -17.04 23.41 -4.58
N ALA A 656 -17.81 24.48 -4.75
CA ALA A 656 -17.59 25.76 -4.08
C ALA A 656 -18.37 25.92 -2.75
N ASN A 657 -19.18 24.93 -2.37
CA ASN A 657 -19.97 24.98 -1.14
C ASN A 657 -19.08 25.12 0.10
N PRO A 658 -19.50 25.86 1.14
CA PRO A 658 -18.91 25.75 2.47
C PRO A 658 -19.07 24.31 2.99
N VAL A 659 -17.99 23.71 3.48
CA VAL A 659 -17.99 22.31 3.97
C VAL A 659 -17.60 22.27 5.45
N ALA A 660 -18.37 21.57 6.28
CA ALA A 660 -18.01 21.21 7.64
C ALA A 660 -17.79 19.69 7.74
N ILE A 661 -16.67 19.26 8.33
CA ILE A 661 -16.32 17.84 8.47
C ILE A 661 -16.14 17.50 9.94
N ASN A 662 -16.94 16.57 10.41
CA ASN A 662 -16.97 16.05 11.77
C ASN A 662 -16.68 14.53 11.73
N GLU A 663 -15.40 14.19 11.56
CA GLU A 663 -14.93 12.81 11.39
C GLU A 663 -15.42 12.10 10.11
N GLY A 664 -15.90 12.88 9.12
CA GLY A 664 -16.28 12.40 7.79
C GLY A 664 -15.10 12.16 6.83
N THR A 665 -15.41 11.59 5.66
CA THR A 665 -14.42 11.23 4.63
C THR A 665 -14.63 11.99 3.32
N LEU A 666 -13.53 12.44 2.73
CA LEU A 666 -13.43 12.91 1.35
C LEU A 666 -12.80 11.81 0.50
N PHE A 667 -13.50 11.37 -0.55
CA PHE A 667 -13.04 10.34 -1.47
C PHE A 667 -13.04 10.91 -2.88
N HIS A 668 -11.87 11.08 -3.50
CA HIS A 668 -11.76 11.71 -4.81
C HIS A 668 -12.51 13.06 -4.89
N CYS A 669 -12.08 14.05 -4.10
CA CYS A 669 -12.79 15.32 -3.93
C CYS A 669 -12.01 16.55 -4.40
N ASN A 670 -12.69 17.47 -5.07
CA ASN A 670 -12.17 18.79 -5.42
C ASN A 670 -13.03 19.85 -4.75
N LEU A 671 -12.46 20.64 -3.82
CA LEU A 671 -13.19 21.61 -3.02
C LEU A 671 -12.51 22.99 -3.05
N SER A 672 -13.27 24.03 -3.39
CA SER A 672 -12.81 25.45 -3.37
C SER A 672 -13.47 26.33 -2.32
N GLY A 673 -14.62 25.91 -1.78
CA GLY A 673 -15.28 26.61 -0.68
C GLY A 673 -14.51 26.55 0.64
N PRO A 674 -14.86 27.37 1.64
CA PRO A 674 -14.25 27.29 2.97
C PRO A 674 -14.58 25.95 3.63
N ILE A 675 -13.59 25.34 4.28
CA ILE A 675 -13.69 24.03 4.93
C ILE A 675 -13.43 24.17 6.43
N LYS A 676 -14.32 23.62 7.25
CA LYS A 676 -14.17 23.58 8.70
C LYS A 676 -13.98 22.14 9.16
N LEU A 677 -12.82 21.84 9.72
CA LEU A 677 -12.46 20.56 10.33
C LEU A 677 -12.86 20.60 11.81
N ASP A 678 -14.09 20.20 12.12
CA ASP A 678 -14.59 20.08 13.49
C ASP A 678 -14.09 18.79 14.17
N GLY A 679 -13.81 17.75 13.37
CA GLY A 679 -13.11 16.53 13.76
C GLY A 679 -12.01 16.17 12.76
N ASN A 680 -11.33 15.04 12.96
CA ASN A 680 -10.29 14.59 12.04
C ASN A 680 -10.90 13.99 10.76
N ALA A 681 -10.68 14.64 9.62
CA ALA A 681 -11.19 14.16 8.33
C ALA A 681 -10.36 12.98 7.78
N GLY A 682 -11.02 12.05 7.10
CA GLY A 682 -10.37 11.05 6.25
C GLY A 682 -10.25 11.56 4.82
N LEU A 683 -9.07 11.47 4.20
CA LEU A 683 -8.87 11.82 2.79
C LEU A 683 -8.36 10.58 2.05
N ILE A 684 -9.05 10.20 0.98
CA ILE A 684 -8.79 8.98 0.23
C ILE A 684 -8.73 9.28 -1.26
N GLY A 685 -7.74 8.67 -1.93
CA GLY A 685 -7.55 8.86 -3.37
C GLY A 685 -7.04 10.25 -3.70
N ASN A 686 -7.48 10.79 -4.84
CA ASN A 686 -7.02 12.11 -5.31
C ASN A 686 -7.92 13.23 -4.83
N CYS A 687 -7.45 14.08 -3.92
CA CYS A 687 -8.21 15.23 -3.46
C CYS A 687 -7.48 16.55 -3.76
N THR A 688 -8.18 17.56 -4.29
CA THR A 688 -7.64 18.91 -4.52
C THR A 688 -8.41 19.91 -3.67
N ILE A 689 -7.72 20.53 -2.71
CA ILE A 689 -8.30 21.47 -1.75
C ILE A 689 -7.71 22.86 -2.00
N THR A 690 -8.47 23.68 -2.74
CA THR A 690 -8.14 25.07 -3.06
C THR A 690 -8.73 26.05 -2.05
N GLY A 691 -9.81 25.63 -1.36
CA GLY A 691 -10.43 26.38 -0.27
C GLY A 691 -9.61 26.39 1.02
N SER A 692 -9.81 27.41 1.85
CA SER A 692 -9.17 27.52 3.17
C SER A 692 -9.77 26.54 4.18
N MET A 693 -8.92 25.73 4.82
CA MET A 693 -9.28 24.88 5.95
C MET A 693 -9.07 25.58 7.29
N SER A 694 -9.98 25.37 8.25
CA SER A 694 -9.91 25.92 9.61
C SER A 694 -10.52 24.96 10.62
N GLY A 695 -10.35 25.22 11.93
CA GLY A 695 -11.00 24.44 12.99
C GLY A 695 -10.04 23.61 13.85
N PRO A 696 -10.57 23.00 14.93
CA PRO A 696 -9.76 22.27 15.89
C PRO A 696 -9.24 20.91 15.37
N GLY A 697 -9.92 20.32 14.39
CA GLY A 697 -9.57 19.03 13.79
C GLY A 697 -8.39 19.11 12.83
N GLY A 698 -7.96 17.94 12.37
CA GLY A 698 -6.94 17.75 11.34
C GLY A 698 -7.41 16.80 10.25
N PHE A 699 -6.49 16.13 9.57
CA PHE A 699 -6.84 15.11 8.60
C PHE A 699 -5.83 13.97 8.54
N THR A 700 -6.32 12.81 8.13
CA THR A 700 -5.50 11.64 7.80
C THR A 700 -5.70 11.31 6.33
N MET A 701 -4.63 11.39 5.56
CA MET A 701 -4.58 10.89 4.20
C MET A 701 -4.26 9.41 4.20
N PHE A 702 -4.99 8.65 3.39
CA PHE A 702 -4.80 7.22 3.18
C PHE A 702 -4.33 6.93 1.75
N GLY A 703 -3.58 5.84 1.60
CA GLY A 703 -3.18 5.30 0.31
C GLY A 703 -4.34 4.74 -0.51
N THR A 704 -4.03 4.23 -1.70
CA THR A 704 -5.02 3.51 -2.51
C THR A 704 -4.98 2.01 -2.18
N ASN A 705 -6.13 1.41 -1.86
CA ASN A 705 -6.31 -0.03 -1.58
C ASN A 705 -5.50 -0.62 -0.42
N GLY A 706 -6.15 -1.49 0.36
CA GLY A 706 -5.56 -2.22 1.48
C GLY A 706 -6.02 -1.76 2.86
N THR A 707 -5.70 -2.52 3.90
CA THR A 707 -5.93 -2.15 5.31
C THR A 707 -4.84 -1.18 5.78
N TYR A 708 -4.96 -0.55 6.96
CA TYR A 708 -3.90 0.30 7.55
C TYR A 708 -2.49 -0.36 7.56
N LEU A 709 -2.41 -1.69 7.52
CA LEU A 709 -1.18 -2.48 7.50
C LEU A 709 -0.74 -2.92 6.09
N SER A 710 -1.61 -2.79 5.09
CA SER A 710 -1.40 -3.23 3.70
C SER A 710 -1.67 -2.14 2.65
N MET A 711 -1.67 -0.87 3.05
CA MET A 711 -1.91 0.27 2.14
C MET A 711 -0.84 0.31 1.04
N ILE A 712 -1.28 0.29 -0.22
CA ILE A 712 -0.40 0.53 -1.36
C ILE A 712 -0.14 2.04 -1.43
N PRO A 713 1.12 2.49 -1.63
CA PRO A 713 1.40 3.88 -1.94
C PRO A 713 0.54 4.35 -3.12
N GLY A 714 -0.34 5.32 -2.90
CA GLY A 714 -1.18 5.87 -3.95
C GLY A 714 -2.13 6.95 -3.43
N GLY A 715 -2.78 7.66 -4.35
CA GLY A 715 -3.57 8.84 -4.00
C GLY A 715 -2.70 10.09 -3.81
N THR A 716 -3.23 11.24 -4.23
CA THR A 716 -2.58 12.54 -4.09
C THR A 716 -3.55 13.54 -3.47
N VAL A 717 -3.19 14.10 -2.32
CA VAL A 717 -3.90 15.25 -1.74
C VAL A 717 -3.13 16.51 -2.08
N THR A 718 -3.74 17.47 -2.76
CA THR A 718 -3.13 18.77 -3.09
C THR A 718 -3.77 19.88 -2.28
N LEU A 719 -2.95 20.66 -1.56
CA LEU A 719 -3.40 21.81 -0.77
C LEU A 719 -2.86 23.12 -1.36
N SER A 720 -3.74 24.05 -1.71
CA SER A 720 -3.37 25.40 -2.17
C SER A 720 -4.05 26.55 -1.41
N GLY A 721 -5.14 26.29 -0.67
CA GLY A 721 -5.78 27.30 0.18
C GLY A 721 -4.98 27.63 1.44
N ALA A 722 -5.22 28.80 2.04
CA ALA A 722 -4.59 29.19 3.32
C ALA A 722 -5.26 28.45 4.49
N ASN A 723 -4.51 27.56 5.15
CA ASN A 723 -5.07 26.54 6.04
C ASN A 723 -4.67 26.75 7.51
N SER A 724 -5.61 27.11 8.38
CA SER A 724 -5.39 27.46 9.80
C SER A 724 -5.89 26.41 10.81
N TYR A 725 -6.19 25.20 10.36
CA TYR A 725 -6.59 24.10 11.23
C TYR A 725 -5.50 23.77 12.27
N SER A 726 -5.88 23.27 13.45
CA SER A 726 -4.92 23.01 14.53
C SER A 726 -4.66 21.54 14.83
N GLY A 727 -5.50 20.63 14.32
CA GLY A 727 -5.33 19.19 14.54
C GLY A 727 -4.24 18.57 13.66
N PRO A 728 -4.01 17.25 13.79
CA PRO A 728 -2.89 16.57 13.14
C PRO A 728 -3.09 16.36 11.63
N THR A 729 -2.00 16.42 10.88
CA THR A 729 -1.86 16.00 9.48
C THR A 729 -1.07 14.72 9.41
N ASN A 730 -1.76 13.61 9.15
CA ASN A 730 -1.15 12.29 9.02
C ASN A 730 -1.16 11.84 7.57
N ILE A 731 0.00 11.39 7.07
CA ILE A 731 0.18 10.93 5.69
C ILE A 731 0.56 9.46 5.73
N PHE A 732 -0.36 8.59 5.36
CA PHE A 732 -0.12 7.17 5.09
C PHE A 732 0.32 6.99 3.62
N PRO A 733 0.93 5.84 3.23
CA PRO A 733 1.54 5.68 1.91
C PRO A 733 0.72 6.32 0.77
N GLY A 734 1.25 7.37 0.16
CA GLY A 734 0.50 8.32 -0.68
C GLY A 734 1.25 9.66 -0.76
N THR A 735 0.77 10.63 -1.55
CA THR A 735 1.46 11.93 -1.72
C THR A 735 0.63 13.12 -1.24
N LEU A 736 1.12 13.85 -0.24
CA LEU A 736 0.61 15.18 0.09
C LEU A 736 1.41 16.24 -0.68
N VAL A 737 0.76 17.00 -1.55
CA VAL A 737 1.33 18.13 -2.28
C VAL A 737 0.91 19.43 -1.61
N VAL A 738 1.87 20.20 -1.12
CA VAL A 738 1.65 21.50 -0.50
C VAL A 738 2.16 22.58 -1.45
N LYS A 739 1.24 23.33 -2.06
CA LYS A 739 1.56 24.30 -3.11
C LYS A 739 2.15 25.62 -2.58
N THR A 740 1.70 26.08 -1.41
CA THR A 740 2.18 27.32 -0.78
C THR A 740 2.52 27.08 0.68
N ALA A 741 3.37 27.91 1.29
CA ALA A 741 3.66 27.79 2.72
C ALA A 741 2.39 27.96 3.57
N SER A 742 1.48 28.85 3.17
CA SER A 742 0.17 29.04 3.83
C SER A 742 -0.76 27.82 3.72
N SER A 743 -0.49 26.89 2.80
CA SER A 743 -1.28 25.66 2.67
C SER A 743 -1.04 24.65 3.79
N LEU A 744 0.00 24.83 4.61
CA LEU A 744 0.31 23.95 5.73
C LEU A 744 0.39 24.77 7.02
N TYR A 745 -0.66 24.66 7.85
CA TYR A 745 -0.81 25.41 9.09
C TYR A 745 -0.63 26.93 8.93
N ASN A 746 -1.03 27.48 7.78
CA ASN A 746 -0.97 28.91 7.48
C ASN A 746 0.43 29.50 7.66
N ALA A 747 1.45 28.71 7.32
CA ALA A 747 2.87 29.03 7.52
C ALA A 747 3.29 29.28 8.98
N ASP A 748 2.50 28.84 9.97
CA ASP A 748 2.87 28.89 11.39
C ASP A 748 3.85 27.77 11.73
N ALA A 749 5.14 28.12 11.75
CA ALA A 749 6.22 27.19 12.08
C ALA A 749 6.11 26.56 13.48
N SER A 750 5.37 27.18 14.41
CA SER A 750 5.12 26.59 15.75
C SER A 750 4.23 25.33 15.68
N LYS A 751 3.50 25.15 14.57
CA LYS A 751 2.65 23.98 14.31
C LYS A 751 3.36 22.91 13.52
N TRP A 752 4.49 23.21 12.89
CA TRP A 752 5.32 22.24 12.16
C TRP A 752 6.12 21.38 13.13
N THR A 753 5.45 20.46 13.82
CA THR A 753 6.05 19.61 14.85
C THR A 753 5.73 18.14 14.58
N ALA A 754 6.55 17.22 15.09
CA ALA A 754 6.30 15.79 14.97
C ALA A 754 4.95 15.34 15.58
N ALA A 755 4.41 16.08 16.56
CA ALA A 755 3.09 15.81 17.13
C ALA A 755 1.93 16.15 16.18
N ASN A 756 2.13 17.15 15.30
CA ASN A 756 1.11 17.61 14.36
C ASN A 756 1.27 17.02 12.97
N ILE A 757 2.50 16.74 12.51
CA ILE A 757 2.75 16.25 11.16
C ILE A 757 3.41 14.88 11.25
N THR A 758 2.75 13.87 10.69
CA THR A 758 3.32 12.53 10.57
C THR A 758 3.37 12.10 9.12
N ILE A 759 4.56 11.75 8.64
CA ILE A 759 4.82 11.19 7.31
C ILE A 759 5.28 9.75 7.51
N GLN A 760 4.41 8.80 7.18
CA GLN A 760 4.67 7.37 7.37
C GLN A 760 5.69 6.84 6.38
N LYS A 761 6.21 5.63 6.65
CA LYS A 761 7.02 4.88 5.69
C LYS A 761 6.28 4.79 4.34
N ALA A 762 7.01 4.97 3.23
CA ALA A 762 6.49 5.00 1.87
C ALA A 762 5.50 6.13 1.54
N ALA A 763 5.24 7.07 2.46
CA ALA A 763 4.50 8.28 2.17
C ALA A 763 5.42 9.40 1.65
N THR A 764 4.88 10.28 0.82
CA THR A 764 5.59 11.42 0.24
C THR A 764 4.99 12.74 0.74
N LEU A 765 5.83 13.59 1.32
CA LEU A 765 5.55 15.01 1.46
C LEU A 765 6.22 15.75 0.29
N ARG A 766 5.40 16.34 -0.60
CA ARG A 766 5.86 17.15 -1.72
C ARG A 766 5.60 18.62 -1.44
N LEU A 767 6.67 19.42 -1.41
CA LEU A 767 6.62 20.86 -1.18
C LEU A 767 7.03 21.59 -2.45
N ASN A 768 6.18 22.51 -2.89
CA ASN A 768 6.58 23.52 -3.87
C ASN A 768 7.53 24.53 -3.19
N VAL A 769 8.64 24.87 -3.86
CA VAL A 769 9.71 25.69 -3.29
C VAL A 769 10.23 26.75 -4.28
N GLY A 770 10.41 27.97 -3.77
CA GLY A 770 11.09 29.07 -4.47
C GLY A 770 10.24 29.95 -5.37
N GLY A 771 9.01 29.56 -5.71
CA GLY A 771 8.04 30.43 -6.40
C GLY A 771 7.31 31.40 -5.47
N PRO A 772 6.47 32.29 -6.01
CA PRO A 772 5.67 33.24 -5.21
C PRO A 772 4.76 32.53 -4.21
N GLY A 773 4.93 32.81 -2.91
CA GLY A 773 4.15 32.20 -1.81
C GLY A 773 4.50 30.73 -1.49
N GLU A 774 5.40 30.12 -2.26
CA GLU A 774 5.91 28.77 -2.02
C GLU A 774 6.89 28.74 -0.84
N PHE A 775 7.34 27.55 -0.44
CA PHE A 775 8.31 27.45 0.65
C PHE A 775 9.66 28.05 0.25
N THR A 776 10.23 28.84 1.15
CA THR A 776 11.63 29.26 1.07
C THR A 776 12.54 28.13 1.57
N GLY A 777 13.83 28.18 1.21
CA GLY A 777 14.79 27.19 1.69
C GLY A 777 15.02 27.21 3.21
N GLU A 778 14.85 28.37 3.85
CA GLU A 778 14.87 28.52 5.31
C GLU A 778 13.67 27.83 5.99
N GLN A 779 12.47 27.99 5.41
CA GLN A 779 11.27 27.32 5.92
C GLN A 779 11.35 25.81 5.77
N VAL A 780 11.90 25.29 4.67
CA VAL A 780 12.16 23.85 4.51
C VAL A 780 13.12 23.35 5.60
N GLY A 781 14.21 24.09 5.86
CA GLY A 781 15.14 23.75 6.93
C GLY A 781 14.50 23.73 8.32
N THR A 782 13.65 24.72 8.61
CA THR A 782 12.90 24.81 9.88
C THR A 782 11.92 23.65 10.04
N LEU A 783 11.15 23.35 9.00
CA LEU A 783 10.22 22.22 8.98
C LEU A 783 10.95 20.91 9.27
N LEU A 784 12.02 20.61 8.53
CA LEU A 784 12.75 19.35 8.70
C LEU A 784 13.42 19.25 10.06
N GLY A 785 14.04 20.34 10.55
CA GLY A 785 14.62 20.38 11.89
C GLY A 785 13.62 19.99 12.98
N ASN A 786 12.35 20.38 12.84
CA ASN A 786 11.29 20.03 13.79
C ASN A 786 10.69 18.63 13.59
N LEU A 787 10.79 18.04 12.40
CA LEU A 787 10.18 16.75 12.06
C LEU A 787 11.12 15.55 12.22
N THR A 788 12.44 15.76 12.23
CA THR A 788 13.43 14.66 12.32
C THR A 788 14.09 14.56 13.70
N HIS A 789 14.09 15.60 14.53
CA HIS A 789 14.90 15.61 15.76
C HIS A 789 14.55 14.56 16.80
N THR A 790 13.27 14.38 17.13
CA THR A 790 12.81 13.37 18.10
C THR A 790 11.45 12.87 17.67
N VAL A 791 11.43 11.66 17.12
CA VAL A 791 10.24 10.96 16.64
C VAL A 791 9.90 9.78 17.57
N ASN A 792 8.62 9.47 17.67
CA ASN A 792 8.08 8.34 18.40
C ASN A 792 6.88 7.77 17.61
N ASP A 793 7.20 7.18 16.46
CA ASP A 793 6.28 6.81 15.39
C ASP A 793 5.40 7.96 14.86
N ASN A 794 5.97 9.16 14.81
CA ASN A 794 5.39 10.39 14.31
C ASN A 794 6.47 11.22 13.57
N GLY A 795 6.18 12.45 13.16
CA GLY A 795 7.18 13.25 12.41
C GLY A 795 7.50 12.62 11.06
N MET A 796 8.74 12.79 10.59
CA MET A 796 9.20 12.16 9.36
C MET A 796 9.73 10.75 9.64
N MET A 797 9.02 9.69 9.28
CA MET A 797 9.41 8.32 9.63
C MET A 797 10.45 7.72 8.67
N GLY A 798 11.17 6.70 9.12
CA GLY A 798 12.10 5.95 8.28
C GLY A 798 11.42 5.34 7.05
N GLY A 799 12.04 5.51 5.87
CA GLY A 799 11.53 5.11 4.57
C GLY A 799 10.45 6.03 3.99
N SER A 800 10.22 7.21 4.56
CA SER A 800 9.40 8.26 3.95
C SER A 800 10.16 9.05 2.88
N PHE A 801 9.43 9.81 2.07
CA PHE A 801 9.97 10.64 0.99
C PHE A 801 9.68 12.11 1.23
N LEU A 802 10.69 12.96 1.00
CA LEU A 802 10.53 14.40 0.84
C LEU A 802 10.81 14.78 -0.61
N CYS A 803 9.83 15.30 -1.35
CA CYS A 803 10.04 15.89 -2.68
C CYS A 803 10.01 17.42 -2.57
N LEU A 804 11.08 18.06 -3.01
CA LEU A 804 11.19 19.51 -3.13
C LEU A 804 11.08 19.89 -4.61
N ASP A 805 9.96 20.50 -4.96
CA ASP A 805 9.58 20.85 -6.33
C ASP A 805 9.88 22.32 -6.63
N THR A 806 10.90 22.56 -7.44
CA THR A 806 11.35 23.90 -7.85
C THR A 806 10.77 24.32 -9.21
N ALA A 807 9.65 23.77 -9.67
CA ALA A 807 9.11 24.07 -11.01
C ALA A 807 8.79 25.56 -11.22
N ASN A 808 8.39 26.26 -10.16
CA ASN A 808 8.05 27.69 -10.20
C ASN A 808 9.13 28.59 -9.59
N ALA A 809 10.30 28.04 -9.26
CA ALA A 809 11.38 28.82 -8.67
C ALA A 809 11.91 29.87 -9.66
N THR A 810 11.96 31.12 -9.24
CA THR A 810 12.48 32.23 -10.05
C THR A 810 13.99 32.40 -9.93
N GLU A 811 14.59 31.86 -8.87
CA GLU A 811 16.02 31.89 -8.55
C GLU A 811 16.47 30.55 -7.95
N PRO A 812 17.78 30.24 -7.88
CA PRO A 812 18.27 29.04 -7.21
C PRO A 812 17.84 28.96 -5.74
N VAL A 813 17.13 27.90 -5.35
CA VAL A 813 16.67 27.67 -3.98
C VAL A 813 17.80 27.06 -3.15
N THR A 814 18.19 27.73 -2.06
CA THR A 814 19.27 27.24 -1.17
C THR A 814 18.71 26.74 0.15
N ILE A 815 18.93 25.46 0.47
CA ILE A 815 18.60 24.88 1.78
C ILE A 815 19.88 24.89 2.64
N ALA A 816 20.05 25.93 3.46
CA ALA A 816 21.26 26.12 4.26
C ALA A 816 21.33 25.24 5.53
N ALA A 817 20.19 24.72 5.98
CA ALA A 817 20.11 23.86 7.15
C ALA A 817 20.80 22.51 6.90
N ASN A 818 21.43 21.95 7.93
CA ASN A 818 21.93 20.58 7.88
C ASN A 818 20.76 19.61 8.08
N LEU A 819 20.59 18.72 7.12
CA LEU A 819 19.55 17.71 7.10
C LEU A 819 20.09 16.40 7.71
N GLY A 820 19.34 15.80 8.62
CA GLY A 820 19.69 14.57 9.31
C GLY A 820 18.50 13.63 9.45
N ASP A 821 18.78 12.34 9.56
CA ASP A 821 17.76 11.30 9.75
C ASP A 821 16.96 11.49 11.04
N SER A 822 15.76 10.92 11.03
CA SER A 822 14.89 10.99 12.18
C SER A 822 15.37 10.13 13.34
N GLN A 823 15.34 10.65 14.56
CA GLN A 823 15.84 9.97 15.76
C GLN A 823 14.71 9.50 16.68
N GLY A 824 14.76 8.25 17.14
CA GLY A 824 13.77 7.65 18.05
C GLY A 824 12.92 6.56 17.39
N PRO A 825 11.94 5.97 18.10
CA PRO A 825 11.07 4.91 17.56
C PRO A 825 10.37 5.36 16.27
N GLY A 826 10.36 4.50 15.25
CA GLY A 826 9.81 4.82 13.91
C GLY A 826 10.67 5.76 13.06
N GLY A 827 11.78 6.28 13.60
CA GLY A 827 12.76 7.09 12.89
C GLY A 827 13.67 6.27 11.96
N GLY A 828 14.64 6.95 11.35
CA GLY A 828 15.57 6.38 10.38
C GLY A 828 15.71 7.21 9.11
N ALA A 829 16.32 6.58 8.11
CA ALA A 829 16.62 7.19 6.82
C ALA A 829 15.35 7.65 6.09
N PHE A 830 15.29 8.89 5.63
CA PHE A 830 14.31 9.35 4.66
C PHE A 830 14.95 9.57 3.29
N LEU A 831 14.16 9.51 2.23
CA LEU A 831 14.61 9.74 0.86
C LEU A 831 14.37 11.19 0.45
N LEU A 832 15.39 11.81 -0.15
CA LEU A 832 15.31 13.18 -0.65
C LEU A 832 15.13 13.18 -2.16
N LYS A 833 14.02 13.76 -2.64
CA LYS A 833 13.70 13.96 -4.05
C LYS A 833 13.81 15.44 -4.41
N LYS A 834 14.56 15.72 -5.46
CA LYS A 834 14.58 17.02 -6.16
C LYS A 834 13.73 16.90 -7.41
N CYS A 835 12.69 17.74 -7.47
CA CYS A 835 11.68 17.76 -8.52
C CYS A 835 11.62 19.17 -9.14
N GLY A 836 11.01 19.34 -10.31
CA GLY A 836 10.82 20.62 -10.98
C GLY A 836 12.07 21.17 -11.70
N THR A 837 11.88 22.06 -12.66
CA THR A 837 12.94 22.51 -13.60
C THR A 837 14.00 23.45 -13.00
N GLY A 838 13.70 24.11 -11.88
CA GLY A 838 14.62 25.04 -11.19
C GLY A 838 15.89 24.40 -10.60
N THR A 839 16.75 25.26 -10.05
CA THR A 839 18.01 24.85 -9.38
C THR A 839 17.83 24.79 -7.87
N MET A 840 18.25 23.69 -7.24
CA MET A 840 18.35 23.55 -5.78
C MET A 840 19.82 23.44 -5.35
N ARG A 841 20.20 24.13 -4.28
CA ARG A 841 21.54 24.12 -3.67
C ARG A 841 21.49 23.51 -2.27
N LEU A 842 22.35 22.53 -2.01
CA LEU A 842 22.56 21.92 -0.70
C LEU A 842 24.01 22.19 -0.22
N PRO A 843 24.31 23.37 0.33
CA PRO A 843 25.66 23.70 0.79
C PRO A 843 26.03 23.05 2.14
N GLY A 844 25.04 22.60 2.91
CA GLY A 844 25.22 22.10 4.28
C GLY A 844 26.02 20.79 4.37
N ASN A 845 26.48 20.49 5.58
CA ASN A 845 27.08 19.22 5.94
C ASN A 845 25.99 18.29 6.50
N ASN A 846 25.18 17.75 5.59
CA ASN A 846 24.05 16.88 5.88
C ASN A 846 24.52 15.50 6.36
N THR A 847 23.74 14.89 7.24
CA THR A 847 24.01 13.58 7.86
C THR A 847 22.90 12.57 7.62
N TYR A 848 21.88 12.90 6.82
CA TYR A 848 20.86 11.92 6.43
C TYR A 848 21.52 10.75 5.71
N THR A 849 21.00 9.54 5.92
CA THR A 849 21.58 8.32 5.37
C THR A 849 20.76 7.76 4.22
N GLY A 850 19.58 8.31 3.91
CA GLY A 850 18.75 7.86 2.80
C GLY A 850 19.19 8.35 1.42
N GLN A 851 18.59 7.75 0.40
CA GLN A 851 18.92 7.97 -1.01
C GLN A 851 18.56 9.39 -1.48
N THR A 852 19.33 9.91 -2.44
CA THR A 852 19.01 11.16 -3.15
C THR A 852 18.55 10.86 -4.58
N ILE A 853 17.42 11.45 -4.97
CA ILE A 853 16.78 11.28 -6.27
C ILE A 853 16.65 12.66 -6.92
N LEU A 854 17.12 12.80 -8.15
CA LEU A 854 16.98 13.99 -8.99
C LEU A 854 16.02 13.65 -10.14
N GLU A 855 14.73 13.93 -9.97
CA GLU A 855 13.71 13.65 -10.99
C GLU A 855 13.76 14.66 -12.14
N SER A 856 14.10 15.93 -11.86
CA SER A 856 14.24 16.99 -12.87
C SER A 856 15.01 18.22 -12.38
N GLY A 857 15.51 19.02 -13.33
CA GLY A 857 16.17 20.29 -13.07
C GLY A 857 17.61 20.13 -12.58
N ARG A 858 18.08 21.07 -11.76
CA ARG A 858 19.49 21.13 -11.37
C ARG A 858 19.70 20.97 -9.87
N LEU A 859 20.62 20.11 -9.46
CA LEU A 859 21.06 19.93 -8.07
C LEU A 859 22.52 20.35 -7.93
N SER A 860 22.79 21.33 -7.07
CA SER A 860 24.13 21.87 -6.83
C SER A 860 24.63 21.52 -5.43
N VAL A 861 25.82 20.93 -5.38
CA VAL A 861 26.42 20.32 -4.18
C VAL A 861 27.91 20.64 -4.09
N ALA A 862 28.44 20.70 -2.87
CA ALA A 862 29.87 20.88 -2.62
C ALA A 862 30.57 19.55 -2.26
N SER A 863 29.82 18.54 -1.80
CA SER A 863 30.35 17.21 -1.52
C SER A 863 29.30 16.11 -1.70
N LEU A 864 29.67 15.05 -2.43
CA LEU A 864 28.87 13.86 -2.68
C LEU A 864 29.05 12.82 -1.58
N ASN A 865 30.23 12.68 -0.98
CA ASN A 865 30.61 11.56 -0.08
C ASN A 865 30.74 10.22 -0.81
N SER A 866 31.07 9.17 -0.06
CA SER A 866 31.16 7.77 -0.49
C SER A 866 30.33 6.88 0.43
N PHE A 867 29.83 5.75 -0.06
CA PHE A 867 29.14 4.76 0.76
C PHE A 867 30.09 3.73 1.38
N SER A 868 31.23 3.42 0.74
CA SER A 868 32.15 2.43 1.30
C SER A 868 32.73 2.92 2.62
N PRO A 869 32.76 2.08 3.67
CA PRO A 869 33.25 2.48 4.99
C PRO A 869 34.66 3.10 4.99
N ALA A 870 35.54 2.70 4.07
CA ALA A 870 36.90 3.22 3.96
C ALA A 870 36.98 4.70 3.52
N ASN A 871 36.01 5.17 2.73
CA ASN A 871 36.02 6.51 2.13
C ASN A 871 34.87 7.40 2.63
N ARG A 872 33.94 6.84 3.41
CA ARG A 872 32.75 7.53 3.91
C ARG A 872 33.10 8.58 4.97
N LYS A 873 32.64 9.80 4.75
CA LYS A 873 32.64 10.92 5.69
C LYS A 873 31.37 10.91 6.56
N PRO A 874 31.40 11.47 7.78
CA PRO A 874 30.23 11.55 8.66
C PRO A 874 29.12 12.47 8.13
N GLY A 875 29.40 13.31 7.13
CA GLY A 875 28.40 14.14 6.46
C GLY A 875 28.93 14.72 5.13
N SER A 876 28.02 15.25 4.31
CA SER A 876 28.30 15.95 3.05
C SER A 876 27.08 16.74 2.57
N SER A 877 27.17 17.40 1.40
CA SER A 877 25.97 17.99 0.78
C SER A 877 24.87 16.96 0.49
N LEU A 878 25.23 15.71 0.22
CA LEU A 878 24.27 14.63 -0.07
C LEU A 878 24.15 13.58 1.05
N GLY A 879 24.55 13.92 2.27
CA GLY A 879 24.41 13.02 3.41
C GLY A 879 25.55 11.99 3.56
N ALA A 880 25.30 11.01 4.43
CA ALA A 880 26.25 9.97 4.83
C ALA A 880 25.68 8.57 4.52
N PRO A 881 25.72 8.12 3.25
CA PRO A 881 25.09 6.88 2.84
C PRO A 881 25.76 5.68 3.52
N MET A 882 24.95 4.75 4.00
CA MET A 882 25.44 3.65 4.84
C MET A 882 25.82 2.40 4.04
N ASP A 883 25.26 2.30 2.84
CA ASP A 883 25.41 1.19 1.91
C ASP A 883 25.25 1.69 0.47
N ILE A 884 25.38 0.78 -0.47
CA ILE A 884 25.30 1.07 -1.89
C ILE A 884 23.90 1.54 -2.35
N GLU A 885 22.82 1.16 -1.65
CA GLU A 885 21.45 1.55 -2.00
C GLU A 885 21.18 3.01 -1.61
N SER A 886 21.54 3.37 -0.37
CA SER A 886 21.56 4.75 0.09
C SER A 886 22.59 5.62 -0.63
N GLY A 887 23.70 5.02 -1.08
CA GLY A 887 24.77 5.67 -1.84
C GLY A 887 24.44 5.90 -3.31
N GLU A 888 23.33 5.36 -3.81
CA GLU A 888 22.90 5.59 -5.17
C GLU A 888 22.29 6.99 -5.34
N ILE A 889 22.65 7.64 -6.44
CA ILE A 889 22.02 8.89 -6.88
C ILE A 889 21.20 8.54 -8.11
N VAL A 890 19.88 8.53 -7.93
CA VAL A 890 18.95 8.24 -9.02
C VAL A 890 18.67 9.53 -9.78
N ILE A 891 18.81 9.51 -11.10
CA ILE A 891 18.57 10.64 -11.98
C ILE A 891 17.49 10.26 -12.99
N GLY A 892 16.38 10.99 -12.95
CA GLY A 892 15.15 10.73 -13.69
C GLY A 892 14.21 9.73 -13.02
N GLU A 893 12.98 9.71 -13.51
CA GLU A 893 11.85 8.82 -13.29
C GLU A 893 11.37 8.28 -14.66
N GLU A 894 11.09 6.99 -14.72
CA GLU A 894 10.57 6.39 -15.94
C GLU A 894 9.24 7.04 -16.36
N GLY A 895 9.24 7.68 -17.54
CA GLY A 895 8.03 8.22 -18.18
C GLY A 895 7.61 9.65 -17.79
N LYS A 896 8.37 10.39 -16.96
CA LYS A 896 8.00 11.75 -16.51
C LYS A 896 9.11 12.81 -16.54
N ASP A 897 10.18 12.52 -17.24
CA ASP A 897 11.45 13.24 -17.13
C ASP A 897 11.60 14.54 -17.92
N GLY A 898 12.44 15.42 -17.38
CA GLY A 898 13.04 16.56 -18.09
C GLY A 898 14.50 16.74 -17.70
N ASP A 899 15.27 17.48 -18.52
CA ASP A 899 16.73 17.64 -18.39
C ASP A 899 17.22 17.76 -16.93
N CYS A 900 18.17 16.89 -16.58
CA CYS A 900 18.75 16.82 -15.25
C CYS A 900 20.21 17.29 -15.26
N ALA A 901 20.62 18.04 -14.23
CA ALA A 901 22.02 18.40 -14.03
C ALA A 901 22.47 18.22 -12.57
N LEU A 902 23.59 17.52 -12.38
CA LEU A 902 24.33 17.49 -11.13
C LEU A 902 25.52 18.46 -11.23
N ILE A 903 25.49 19.52 -10.42
CA ILE A 903 26.52 20.58 -10.41
C ILE A 903 27.38 20.41 -9.16
N TYR A 904 28.64 20.06 -9.34
CA TYR A 904 29.61 19.99 -8.25
C TYR A 904 30.38 21.30 -8.14
N THR A 905 30.50 21.81 -6.92
CA THR A 905 31.12 23.12 -6.61
C THR A 905 32.26 23.00 -5.58
N GLY A 906 32.62 21.77 -5.21
CA GLY A 906 33.56 21.49 -4.13
C GLY A 906 35.03 21.74 -4.49
N THR A 907 35.87 21.62 -3.46
CA THR A 907 37.33 21.83 -3.56
C THR A 907 38.10 20.56 -3.90
N GLY A 908 37.44 19.42 -4.07
CA GLY A 908 38.06 18.15 -4.47
C GLY A 908 37.44 16.93 -3.77
N GLU A 909 37.02 15.91 -4.54
CA GLU A 909 36.44 14.68 -4.01
C GLU A 909 36.56 13.49 -4.97
N SER A 910 36.77 12.30 -4.41
CA SER A 910 36.56 11.02 -5.08
C SER A 910 35.40 10.31 -4.40
N THR A 911 34.44 9.82 -5.19
CA THR A 911 33.22 9.18 -4.71
C THR A 911 33.03 7.81 -5.36
N ASP A 912 32.60 6.85 -4.55
CA ASP A 912 32.13 5.54 -5.01
C ASP A 912 30.62 5.45 -5.16
N ARG A 913 29.88 6.55 -5.00
CA ARG A 913 28.43 6.55 -5.21
C ARG A 913 28.08 6.07 -6.61
N VAL A 914 27.04 5.24 -6.69
CA VAL A 914 26.51 4.77 -7.97
C VAL A 914 25.60 5.85 -8.53
N ILE A 915 25.89 6.34 -9.73
CA ILE A 915 24.93 7.18 -10.46
C ILE A 915 24.04 6.25 -11.28
N ASN A 916 22.72 6.38 -11.11
CA ASN A 916 21.77 5.62 -11.88
C ASN A 916 20.89 6.53 -12.74
N LEU A 917 20.99 6.38 -14.06
CA LEU A 917 20.17 7.08 -15.04
C LEU A 917 18.88 6.28 -15.26
N ALA A 918 17.88 6.51 -14.41
CA ALA A 918 16.70 5.67 -14.30
C ALA A 918 15.54 6.06 -15.22
N GLY A 919 15.48 7.30 -15.70
CA GLY A 919 14.35 7.72 -16.52
C GLY A 919 14.65 7.91 -18.02
N ARG A 920 13.77 8.62 -18.74
CA ARG A 920 13.83 8.79 -20.21
C ARG A 920 14.61 10.01 -20.68
N ASN A 921 15.22 10.78 -19.76
CA ASN A 921 16.02 11.98 -20.06
C ASN A 921 16.83 11.88 -21.36
N ASP A 922 16.62 12.83 -22.29
CA ASP A 922 17.44 12.96 -23.49
C ASP A 922 18.89 13.29 -23.13
N THR A 923 19.09 14.13 -22.10
CA THR A 923 20.42 14.54 -21.60
C THR A 923 20.49 14.61 -20.07
N VAL A 924 21.54 13.99 -19.51
CA VAL A 924 21.96 14.16 -18.10
C VAL A 924 23.31 14.88 -18.07
N THR A 925 23.35 16.03 -17.41
CA THR A 925 24.55 16.87 -17.32
C THR A 925 25.30 16.65 -16.01
N PHE A 926 26.59 16.34 -16.09
CA PHE A 926 27.53 16.47 -14.99
C PHE A 926 28.33 17.75 -15.18
N ASP A 927 28.12 18.74 -14.32
CA ASP A 927 28.79 20.04 -14.37
C ASP A 927 29.84 20.11 -13.24
N GLN A 928 31.11 20.02 -13.64
CA GLN A 928 32.25 20.25 -12.77
C GLN A 928 32.53 21.75 -12.69
N SER A 929 31.89 22.40 -11.72
CA SER A 929 32.01 23.83 -11.41
C SER A 929 32.84 24.11 -10.15
N GLY A 930 33.52 23.10 -9.61
CA GLY A 930 34.37 23.18 -8.41
C GLY A 930 35.81 23.57 -8.72
N THR A 931 36.60 23.85 -7.69
CA THR A 931 38.02 24.25 -7.85
C THR A 931 39.00 23.08 -7.81
N GLY A 932 38.56 21.89 -7.38
CA GLY A 932 39.41 20.69 -7.31
C GLY A 932 38.80 19.48 -8.03
N PRO A 933 39.49 18.33 -8.01
CA PRO A 933 39.09 17.16 -8.80
C PRO A 933 37.73 16.59 -8.35
N LEU A 934 36.94 16.07 -9.29
CA LEU A 934 35.73 15.28 -9.02
C LEU A 934 35.89 13.94 -9.72
N LYS A 935 35.98 12.85 -8.96
CA LYS A 935 36.18 11.50 -9.52
C LYS A 935 35.05 10.56 -9.11
N PHE A 936 34.35 9.99 -10.09
CA PHE A 936 33.41 8.88 -9.88
C PHE A 936 34.12 7.55 -10.13
N THR A 937 34.22 6.70 -9.11
CA THR A 937 34.92 5.41 -9.21
C THR A 937 34.01 4.23 -9.55
N SER A 938 32.71 4.37 -9.31
CA SER A 938 31.73 3.31 -9.62
C SER A 938 31.20 3.45 -11.06
N PRO A 939 30.80 2.33 -11.70
CA PRO A 939 30.07 2.36 -12.97
C PRO A 939 28.84 3.28 -12.91
N ILE A 940 28.55 3.97 -14.01
CA ILE A 940 27.25 4.62 -14.17
C ILE A 940 26.25 3.54 -14.58
N LEU A 941 25.24 3.33 -13.75
CA LEU A 941 24.11 2.46 -14.06
C LEU A 941 23.14 3.21 -14.98
N ILE A 942 22.63 2.54 -16.00
CA ILE A 942 21.64 3.11 -16.92
C ILE A 942 20.41 2.21 -16.91
N SER A 943 19.60 2.33 -15.85
CA SER A 943 18.43 1.48 -15.67
C SER A 943 17.19 1.96 -16.45
N GLY A 944 17.20 3.16 -17.01
CA GLY A 944 16.10 3.71 -17.80
C GLY A 944 15.91 2.96 -19.13
N TYR A 945 14.81 2.22 -19.22
CA TYR A 945 14.58 1.22 -20.26
C TYR A 945 14.22 1.83 -21.64
N GLY A 946 14.86 1.32 -22.71
CA GLY A 946 14.36 1.44 -24.09
C GLY A 946 14.50 2.80 -24.79
N ALA A 947 15.32 3.72 -24.28
CA ALA A 947 15.56 5.03 -24.89
C ALA A 947 17.05 5.38 -24.89
N ASP A 948 17.50 6.03 -25.97
CA ASP A 948 18.83 6.63 -26.07
C ASP A 948 19.11 7.55 -24.88
N LYS A 949 20.38 7.68 -24.51
CA LYS A 949 20.84 8.54 -23.43
C LYS A 949 21.95 9.45 -23.92
N THR A 950 21.95 10.70 -23.49
CA THR A 950 23.10 11.60 -23.65
C THR A 950 23.68 11.93 -22.28
N ILE A 951 24.95 11.62 -22.08
CA ILE A 951 25.70 12.13 -20.92
C ILE A 951 26.43 13.39 -21.38
N ALA A 952 26.09 14.53 -20.79
CA ALA A 952 26.78 15.79 -21.03
C ALA A 952 27.77 16.07 -19.91
N LEU A 953 29.04 16.24 -20.28
CA LEU A 953 30.12 16.62 -19.39
C LEU A 953 30.41 18.11 -19.59
N LYS A 954 30.26 18.91 -18.53
CA LYS A 954 30.50 20.35 -18.52
C LYS A 954 31.45 20.74 -17.40
N GLY A 955 32.06 21.91 -17.54
CA GLY A 955 32.80 22.60 -16.49
C GLY A 955 33.56 23.76 -17.11
N ASP A 956 33.62 24.91 -16.42
CA ASP A 956 34.37 26.10 -16.87
C ASP A 956 35.48 26.50 -15.90
N THR A 957 35.72 25.67 -14.88
CA THR A 957 36.73 25.90 -13.84
C THR A 957 38.00 25.09 -14.09
N ALA A 958 39.02 25.31 -13.25
CA ALA A 958 40.28 24.55 -13.29
C ALA A 958 40.17 23.14 -12.69
N GLY A 959 39.04 22.78 -12.06
CA GLY A 959 38.81 21.46 -11.52
C GLY A 959 38.58 20.43 -12.63
N ASN A 960 39.22 19.27 -12.53
CA ASN A 960 38.99 18.17 -13.48
C ASN A 960 37.79 17.32 -13.03
N GLY A 961 36.96 16.88 -13.96
CA GLY A 961 36.02 15.78 -13.75
C GLY A 961 36.62 14.46 -14.23
N GLU A 962 36.31 13.34 -13.60
CA GLU A 962 36.76 12.01 -14.01
C GLU A 962 35.64 10.97 -13.84
N LEU A 963 35.39 10.21 -14.91
CA LEU A 963 34.60 8.98 -14.89
C LEU A 963 35.55 7.78 -14.99
N ALA A 964 35.78 7.12 -13.86
CA ALA A 964 36.64 5.93 -13.78
C ALA A 964 35.85 4.62 -13.85
N GLY A 965 34.56 4.64 -13.52
CA GLY A 965 33.65 3.54 -13.83
C GLY A 965 33.38 3.43 -15.33
N ASN A 966 32.98 2.24 -15.79
CA ASN A 966 32.60 2.05 -17.18
C ASN A 966 31.25 2.71 -17.50
N LEU A 967 31.13 3.16 -18.75
CA LEU A 967 29.90 3.57 -19.41
C LEU A 967 29.45 2.49 -20.38
N THR A 968 28.18 2.14 -20.32
CA THR A 968 27.55 1.12 -21.18
C THR A 968 26.36 1.72 -21.93
N ASP A 969 25.79 0.97 -22.88
CA ASP A 969 24.49 1.30 -23.44
C ASP A 969 23.36 0.93 -22.47
N PRO A 970 22.15 1.56 -22.59
CA PRO A 970 20.98 1.15 -21.83
C PRO A 970 20.60 -0.28 -22.20
N HIS A 971 20.17 -1.06 -21.22
CA HIS A 971 19.63 -2.38 -21.50
C HIS A 971 18.21 -2.24 -22.08
N ASP A 972 18.06 -2.44 -23.39
CA ASP A 972 16.76 -2.58 -24.05
C ASP A 972 16.61 -4.00 -24.63
N ARG A 973 15.41 -4.60 -24.60
CA ARG A 973 15.18 -5.94 -25.19
C ARG A 973 15.49 -6.00 -26.70
N THR A 974 15.70 -4.86 -27.34
CA THR A 974 16.01 -4.75 -28.77
C THR A 974 17.49 -4.58 -29.09
N GLY A 975 18.36 -4.29 -28.12
CA GLY A 975 19.77 -3.98 -28.33
C GLY A 975 20.01 -2.72 -29.19
N LYS A 976 19.06 -1.76 -29.21
CA LYS A 976 19.06 -0.61 -30.12
C LYS A 976 19.34 0.72 -29.42
N ALA A 977 18.97 0.84 -28.15
CA ALA A 977 19.20 2.05 -27.39
C ALA A 977 20.71 2.25 -27.18
N ARG A 978 21.17 3.50 -27.32
CA ARG A 978 22.59 3.84 -27.23
C ARG A 978 22.83 4.95 -26.20
N THR A 979 23.98 4.90 -25.55
CA THR A 979 24.50 5.99 -24.73
C THR A 979 25.46 6.81 -25.58
N SER A 980 25.23 8.12 -25.65
CA SER A 980 26.09 9.11 -26.29
C SER A 980 26.75 9.99 -25.25
N LEU A 981 27.90 10.58 -25.60
CA LEU A 981 28.67 11.45 -24.73
C LEU A 981 28.88 12.80 -25.40
N THR A 982 28.61 13.89 -24.68
CA THR A 982 28.93 15.25 -25.15
C THR A 982 29.82 15.96 -24.15
N LYS A 983 31.00 16.43 -24.58
CA LYS A 983 31.88 17.29 -23.78
C LYS A 983 31.76 18.74 -24.23
N SER A 984 31.42 19.63 -23.28
CA SER A 984 31.29 21.08 -23.47
C SER A 984 31.92 21.86 -22.30
N GLY A 985 31.97 23.19 -22.39
CA GLY A 985 32.67 24.06 -21.42
C GLY A 985 34.19 24.00 -21.52
N ASN A 986 34.88 24.98 -20.94
CA ASN A 986 36.32 25.17 -21.07
C ASN A 986 37.18 24.16 -20.31
N GLY A 987 36.62 23.52 -19.29
CA GLY A 987 37.32 22.61 -18.37
C GLY A 987 37.63 21.24 -18.97
N THR A 988 38.25 20.39 -18.15
CA THR A 988 38.72 19.05 -18.53
C THR A 988 37.87 17.98 -17.87
N TRP A 989 37.46 16.98 -18.66
CA TRP A 989 36.92 15.72 -18.17
C TRP A 989 37.80 14.55 -18.60
N ILE A 990 37.94 13.55 -17.74
CA ILE A 990 38.79 12.38 -17.91
C ILE A 990 37.90 11.13 -17.99
N LEU A 991 38.07 10.29 -19.00
CA LEU A 991 37.56 8.92 -19.04
C LEU A 991 38.71 7.94 -18.80
N SER A 992 38.68 7.27 -17.66
CA SER A 992 39.70 6.29 -17.27
C SER A 992 39.19 4.85 -17.21
N GLY A 993 37.86 4.66 -17.21
CA GLY A 993 37.21 3.36 -17.33
C GLY A 993 37.34 2.72 -18.72
N ALA A 994 37.11 1.41 -18.79
CA ALA A 994 36.94 0.69 -20.05
C ALA A 994 35.45 0.72 -20.44
N ASN A 995 35.12 1.38 -21.54
CA ASN A 995 33.74 1.71 -21.90
C ASN A 995 33.24 0.85 -23.06
N THR A 996 31.94 0.54 -23.05
CA THR A 996 31.29 -0.30 -24.09
C THR A 996 30.14 0.37 -24.81
N PHE A 997 29.74 1.59 -24.44
CA PHE A 997 28.68 2.33 -25.13
C PHE A 997 28.97 2.54 -26.62
N THR A 998 27.93 2.49 -27.45
CA THR A 998 28.07 2.53 -28.93
C THR A 998 27.61 3.84 -29.55
N GLY A 999 26.96 4.72 -28.78
CA GLY A 999 26.53 6.03 -29.25
C GLY A 999 27.69 7.00 -29.52
N PRO A 1000 27.43 8.11 -30.23
CA PRO A 1000 28.46 9.07 -30.61
C PRO A 1000 29.08 9.80 -29.41
N THR A 1001 30.36 10.15 -29.55
CA THR A 1001 31.10 11.04 -28.64
C THR A 1001 31.40 12.36 -29.33
N LYS A 1002 30.81 13.45 -28.84
CA LYS A 1002 30.94 14.80 -29.40
C LYS A 1002 31.70 15.72 -28.46
N LEU A 1003 32.75 16.38 -28.95
CA LEU A 1003 33.53 17.36 -28.23
C LEU A 1003 33.27 18.73 -28.85
N THR A 1004 32.59 19.61 -28.12
CA THR A 1004 32.26 20.96 -28.58
C THR A 1004 33.16 22.05 -27.99
N GLN A 1005 33.73 21.83 -26.80
CA GLN A 1005 34.61 22.77 -26.13
C GLN A 1005 35.46 22.09 -25.03
N GLY A 1006 36.63 22.66 -24.74
CA GLY A 1006 37.52 22.21 -23.66
C GLY A 1006 38.16 20.86 -23.96
N THR A 1007 38.56 20.12 -22.93
CA THR A 1007 39.34 18.89 -23.09
C THR A 1007 38.59 17.65 -22.62
N LEU A 1008 38.50 16.62 -23.46
CA LEU A 1008 38.20 15.25 -23.04
C LEU A 1008 39.50 14.45 -23.06
N ALA A 1009 39.98 14.04 -21.89
CA ALA A 1009 41.15 13.18 -21.76
C ALA A 1009 40.74 11.72 -21.63
N ILE A 1010 41.36 10.84 -22.40
CA ILE A 1010 41.17 9.39 -22.34
C ILE A 1010 42.49 8.78 -21.86
N THR A 1011 42.45 8.05 -20.74
CA THR A 1011 43.66 7.47 -20.14
C THR A 1011 43.72 5.94 -20.26
N ASN A 1012 42.73 5.35 -20.93
CA ASN A 1012 42.57 3.91 -21.12
C ASN A 1012 42.40 3.62 -22.62
N ALA A 1013 43.12 2.65 -23.18
CA ALA A 1013 43.02 2.29 -24.59
C ALA A 1013 41.64 1.71 -24.97
N GLN A 1014 40.86 1.24 -23.99
CA GLN A 1014 39.46 0.84 -24.11
C GLN A 1014 38.49 1.95 -23.67
N GLY A 1015 38.93 3.21 -23.65
CA GLY A 1015 38.12 4.34 -23.19
C GLY A 1015 36.94 4.70 -24.11
N LEU A 1016 36.92 4.21 -25.36
CA LEU A 1016 35.78 4.29 -26.29
C LEU A 1016 35.61 2.93 -27.00
N ASN A 1017 34.39 2.63 -27.45
CA ASN A 1017 34.08 1.42 -28.21
C ASN A 1017 34.56 1.57 -29.68
N ALA A 1018 34.94 0.44 -30.30
CA ALA A 1018 35.30 0.37 -31.71
C ALA A 1018 34.19 0.80 -32.69
N GLU A 1019 32.93 0.85 -32.25
CA GLU A 1019 31.79 1.32 -33.04
C GLU A 1019 31.50 2.83 -32.85
N THR A 1020 32.07 3.45 -31.81
CA THR A 1020 31.78 4.85 -31.46
C THR A 1020 32.19 5.81 -32.56
N GLU A 1021 31.30 6.73 -32.93
CA GLU A 1021 31.63 7.89 -33.77
C GLU A 1021 32.20 9.01 -32.90
N VAL A 1022 33.31 9.63 -33.33
CA VAL A 1022 33.95 10.74 -32.62
C VAL A 1022 33.91 12.01 -33.46
N ASP A 1023 33.32 13.08 -32.92
CA ASP A 1023 33.25 14.40 -33.56
C ASP A 1023 33.93 15.46 -32.68
N ILE A 1024 34.97 16.10 -33.22
CA ILE A 1024 35.75 17.14 -32.52
C ILE A 1024 35.58 18.47 -33.27
N THR A 1025 34.89 19.44 -32.65
CA THR A 1025 34.71 20.77 -33.24
C THR A 1025 35.90 21.69 -32.96
N GLU A 1026 35.96 22.83 -33.66
CA GLU A 1026 36.92 23.89 -33.34
C GLU A 1026 36.76 24.36 -31.88
N GLY A 1027 37.89 24.54 -31.18
CA GLY A 1027 37.91 24.93 -29.76
C GLY A 1027 37.84 23.77 -28.76
N ALA A 1028 37.74 22.52 -29.23
CA ALA A 1028 37.81 21.33 -28.39
C ALA A 1028 39.10 20.52 -28.58
N THR A 1029 39.49 19.75 -27.57
CA THR A 1029 40.68 18.90 -27.58
C THR A 1029 40.36 17.49 -27.07
N LEU A 1030 40.75 16.48 -27.84
CA LEU A 1030 40.79 15.08 -27.42
C LEU A 1030 42.23 14.75 -26.99
N GLN A 1031 42.44 14.46 -25.72
CA GLN A 1031 43.74 14.15 -25.15
C GLN A 1031 43.87 12.64 -24.92
N LEU A 1032 44.81 11.99 -25.60
CA LEU A 1032 45.02 10.53 -25.58
C LEU A 1032 46.21 10.19 -24.67
N ASP A 1033 45.96 10.06 -23.38
CA ASP A 1033 46.96 9.82 -22.33
C ASP A 1033 47.10 8.33 -22.00
N PHE A 1034 47.24 7.50 -23.03
CA PHE A 1034 47.54 6.07 -22.92
C PHE A 1034 48.65 5.68 -23.91
N LYS A 1035 49.16 4.46 -23.78
CA LYS A 1035 50.11 3.87 -24.74
C LYS A 1035 49.37 2.87 -25.63
N GLY A 1036 49.60 2.93 -26.94
CA GLY A 1036 49.04 2.00 -27.91
C GLY A 1036 47.93 2.61 -28.78
N GLU A 1037 47.13 1.72 -29.36
CA GLU A 1037 46.07 2.02 -30.33
C GLU A 1037 44.69 1.86 -29.68
N MET A 1038 43.79 2.80 -29.95
CA MET A 1038 42.35 2.70 -29.68
C MET A 1038 41.58 2.74 -31.00
N ARG A 1039 40.61 1.85 -31.15
CA ARG A 1039 39.76 1.79 -32.34
C ARG A 1039 38.44 2.52 -32.11
N ILE A 1040 37.97 3.21 -33.14
CA ILE A 1040 36.67 3.90 -33.19
C ILE A 1040 36.01 3.65 -34.56
N GLY A 1041 34.71 3.94 -34.68
CA GLY A 1041 33.94 3.66 -35.89
C GLY A 1041 34.08 4.74 -36.96
N LYS A 1042 34.08 6.02 -36.56
CA LYS A 1042 34.24 7.18 -37.45
C LYS A 1042 34.90 8.33 -36.72
N LEU A 1043 35.59 9.19 -37.48
CA LEU A 1043 36.21 10.42 -36.96
C LEU A 1043 35.82 11.63 -37.82
N SER A 1044 35.36 12.69 -37.17
CA SER A 1044 35.16 14.03 -37.74
C SER A 1044 36.00 15.04 -36.96
N ILE A 1045 36.71 15.90 -37.70
CA ILE A 1045 37.54 16.98 -37.13
C ILE A 1045 37.16 18.29 -37.81
N GLY A 1046 36.82 19.30 -37.01
CA GLY A 1046 36.38 20.62 -37.51
C GLY A 1046 35.15 20.53 -38.42
N GLY A 1047 34.23 19.60 -38.12
CA GLY A 1047 33.04 19.33 -38.94
C GLY A 1047 33.31 18.58 -40.25
N LYS A 1048 34.54 18.10 -40.49
CA LYS A 1048 34.91 17.35 -41.69
C LYS A 1048 35.17 15.87 -41.35
N PRO A 1049 34.45 14.92 -41.98
CA PRO A 1049 34.76 13.50 -41.88
C PRO A 1049 36.18 13.21 -42.36
N GLN A 1050 36.88 12.34 -41.65
CA GLN A 1050 38.23 11.91 -42.00
C GLN A 1050 38.19 10.57 -42.78
N PRO A 1051 39.20 10.24 -43.60
CA PRO A 1051 39.35 8.91 -44.22
C PRO A 1051 39.95 7.87 -43.25
N PRO A 1052 39.63 6.56 -43.38
CA PRO A 1052 40.21 5.51 -42.54
C PRO A 1052 41.73 5.58 -42.45
N GLY A 1053 42.28 5.46 -41.24
CA GLY A 1053 43.68 5.75 -40.99
C GLY A 1053 44.06 5.86 -39.52
N THR A 1054 45.24 6.43 -39.28
CA THR A 1054 45.85 6.57 -37.95
C THR A 1054 45.95 8.04 -37.58
N TYR A 1055 45.41 8.42 -36.43
CA TYR A 1055 45.32 9.81 -35.98
C TYR A 1055 45.92 9.99 -34.59
N ASP A 1056 46.80 10.97 -34.45
CA ASP A 1056 47.55 11.24 -33.22
C ASP A 1056 47.86 12.74 -33.09
N ALA A 1057 48.65 13.11 -32.08
CA ALA A 1057 49.06 14.48 -31.84
C ALA A 1057 49.95 15.08 -32.95
N LYS A 1058 50.51 14.26 -33.86
CA LYS A 1058 51.29 14.73 -35.01
C LYS A 1058 50.41 14.97 -36.24
N SER A 1059 49.40 14.11 -36.47
CA SER A 1059 48.53 14.24 -37.63
C SER A 1059 47.43 15.29 -37.47
N ALA A 1060 46.95 15.53 -36.25
CA ALA A 1060 45.93 16.54 -35.95
C ALA A 1060 46.28 17.38 -34.70
N PRO A 1061 47.43 18.09 -34.68
CA PRO A 1061 47.98 18.73 -33.46
C PRO A 1061 47.09 19.80 -32.83
N GLN A 1062 46.11 20.35 -33.54
CA GLN A 1062 45.15 21.32 -33.00
C GLN A 1062 44.00 20.68 -32.22
N PHE A 1063 43.68 19.41 -32.51
CA PHE A 1063 42.50 18.70 -31.98
C PHE A 1063 42.86 17.50 -31.12
N ILE A 1064 44.01 16.87 -31.38
CA ILE A 1064 44.49 15.68 -30.68
C ILE A 1064 45.80 15.99 -29.95
N LYS A 1065 45.90 15.57 -28.69
CA LYS A 1065 47.09 15.66 -27.83
C LYS A 1065 47.39 14.29 -27.19
N GLY A 1066 48.53 14.17 -26.51
CA GLY A 1066 48.90 12.95 -25.77
C GLY A 1066 49.76 11.97 -26.58
N SER A 1067 50.01 10.79 -26.00
CA SER A 1067 50.88 9.72 -26.56
C SER A 1067 50.13 8.58 -27.25
N GLY A 1068 48.81 8.52 -27.06
CA GLY A 1068 47.96 7.49 -27.65
C GLY A 1068 47.65 7.75 -29.12
N VAL A 1069 47.10 6.73 -29.77
CA VAL A 1069 46.81 6.74 -31.21
C VAL A 1069 45.38 6.25 -31.44
N LEU A 1070 44.63 6.97 -32.28
CA LEU A 1070 43.31 6.55 -32.77
C LEU A 1070 43.43 5.86 -34.12
N LYS A 1071 42.60 4.84 -34.33
CA LYS A 1071 42.44 4.19 -35.62
C LYS A 1071 40.97 3.97 -35.95
N PHE A 1072 40.61 4.21 -37.19
CA PHE A 1072 39.31 3.86 -37.75
C PHE A 1072 39.44 3.42 -39.20
#